data_AF-A0AAV2HSM8-F1
#
_entry.id   AF-A0AAV2HSM8-F1
#
_cell.length_a   1.000
_cell.length_b   1.000
_cell.length_c   1.000
_cell.angle_alpha   90.00
_cell.angle_beta   90.00
_cell.angle_gamma   90.00
#
_symmetry.space_group_name_H-M   'P 1'
#
loop_
_entity.id
_entity.type
_entity.pdbx_description
1 polymer ?
#
loop_
_entity_poly.entity_id
_entity_poly.type
_entity_poly.pdbx_seq_one_letter_code
_entity_poly.pdbx_strand_id
1 'polypeptide(L)'
;MMAEQFGREEHSSILACLKCAKCMNSLRNPVQLSACLHIVCLDCTENLQSATNVNLLLCPKCGVQSAKPSVLRSISGVEESNKKNNDCDFCQSKQPALWFCFMCAKNICKQCRAQHDSDFLGHNPSLLSNPTNLGRSIFENNGIQQEVLYSTPSVSSPSQDLEGTDGGSVSVHQDCPKCGDVSCSHVELLRFLGSNSDPNIGRCMRQGHVDSSGRQLEVKFFCKVCWKPICGDCSKGEHKLHDTEDLFNAQEFLRNSVSKILSKLNMLVQRFDLDISEEKDIEESLRAHVQLTEREIIKRKIRILEDASEAFNKTVTDVELQGKDILQSYRSQLNEAVNCQKLINRYYELLNALTVDNDLNINQYNYVFQCITQVTRFIHEMDQELTNVKKPAERCLVLPEIKGLPTIPLPLARVGTEWKQLKLAFKLLLPNEVGWVHSIIVKGSEECLLSCKLEGKDAIIGFEKKSDTKKRYSVPRGTYLIALTRNQEIVASYSSRSHFSLKYSDGSVISRGDAESDITFETIRVFDYPPKGIATTKDNNILVCCQSSDKKDVNYLMMLSLQGKIIKDSCNEAGHNMMSPNYVAISDSDDICVSDTEGNSVVILDSNLDITERVKYTLPSSLCNAKFKATLTGQEEYELAFRPHGLCYDSYGRIIVADPDNDSVVRLIRDPDTHKYKMEPLLTRSDCKTSDYHGLQQPKLVAMGPESRLWVVCRQQVLVYDYCT
;
A
#
# COMPACT_ATOMS: atom_id res chain seq x y z
N MET A 1 -73.10 -19.61 29.33
CA MET A 1 -72.47 -20.95 29.25
C MET A 1 -71.33 -20.88 28.25
N MET A 2 -70.32 -21.75 28.36
CA MET A 2 -69.06 -21.64 27.57
C MET A 2 -68.30 -20.32 27.83
N ALA A 3 -67.92 -20.01 29.07
CA ALA A 3 -66.58 -20.35 29.60
C ALA A 3 -66.08 -21.80 29.37
N GLU A 4 -64.76 -21.94 29.21
CA GLU A 4 -64.01 -23.19 28.95
C GLU A 4 -63.95 -23.69 27.49
N GLN A 5 -63.23 -22.95 26.62
CA GLN A 5 -62.25 -23.51 25.64
C GLN A 5 -61.41 -22.39 24.99
N PHE A 6 -60.41 -22.76 24.18
CA PHE A 6 -59.42 -21.87 23.53
C PHE A 6 -58.47 -21.06 24.43
N GLY A 7 -58.34 -21.45 25.71
CA GLY A 7 -57.19 -21.09 26.54
C GLY A 7 -55.97 -22.01 26.30
N ARG A 8 -55.40 -22.01 25.08
CA ARG A 8 -54.08 -22.61 24.73
C ARG A 8 -53.78 -22.49 23.22
N GLU A 9 -52.97 -21.52 22.78
CA GLU A 9 -52.22 -21.63 21.50
C GLU A 9 -51.08 -20.61 21.33
N GLU A 10 -51.29 -19.33 21.64
CA GLU A 10 -50.35 -18.24 21.27
C GLU A 10 -48.95 -18.30 21.94
N HIS A 11 -48.81 -18.99 23.08
CA HIS A 11 -47.51 -19.21 23.74
C HIS A 11 -46.52 -20.09 22.94
N SER A 12 -46.95 -20.68 21.82
CA SER A 12 -46.15 -21.60 21.00
C SER A 12 -45.09 -20.90 20.11
N SER A 13 -45.36 -19.67 19.67
CA SER A 13 -44.62 -19.05 18.55
C SER A 13 -43.16 -18.70 18.85
N ILE A 14 -42.89 -18.00 19.97
CA ILE A 14 -41.56 -17.42 20.24
C ILE A 14 -40.51 -18.49 20.57
N LEU A 15 -40.90 -19.63 21.17
CA LEU A 15 -40.01 -20.74 21.51
C LEU A 15 -39.62 -21.62 20.32
N ALA A 16 -40.26 -21.45 19.15
CA ALA A 16 -39.93 -22.20 17.94
C ALA A 16 -38.60 -21.76 17.27
N CYS A 17 -38.22 -20.49 17.45
CA CYS A 17 -37.05 -19.89 16.78
C CYS A 17 -35.72 -20.12 17.50
N LEU A 18 -35.74 -20.30 18.82
CA LEU A 18 -34.53 -20.50 19.63
C LEU A 18 -34.03 -21.95 19.55
N LYS A 19 -33.19 -22.20 18.53
CA LYS A 19 -32.60 -23.51 18.23
C LYS A 19 -31.21 -23.69 18.85
N CYS A 20 -30.96 -24.88 19.38
CA CYS A 20 -29.67 -25.30 19.91
C CYS A 20 -28.59 -25.27 18.82
N ALA A 21 -27.49 -24.55 19.04
CA ALA A 21 -26.36 -24.47 18.10
C ALA A 21 -25.60 -25.80 17.86
N LYS A 22 -26.05 -26.91 18.46
CA LYS A 22 -25.56 -28.27 18.22
C LYS A 22 -26.60 -29.18 17.54
N CYS A 23 -27.75 -29.39 18.19
CA CYS A 23 -28.75 -30.35 17.71
C CYS A 23 -29.88 -29.71 16.87
N MET A 24 -29.86 -28.39 16.66
CA MET A 24 -30.79 -27.61 15.82
C MET A 24 -32.29 -27.70 16.20
N ASN A 25 -32.63 -28.45 17.25
CA ASN A 25 -33.95 -28.48 17.87
C ASN A 25 -34.15 -27.29 18.82
N SER A 26 -35.40 -26.99 19.18
CA SER A 26 -35.75 -25.99 20.20
C SER A 26 -35.00 -26.26 21.52
N LEU A 27 -34.48 -25.20 22.14
CA LEU A 27 -33.65 -25.28 23.34
C LEU A 27 -34.37 -25.96 24.50
N ARG A 28 -33.73 -26.99 25.07
CA ARG A 28 -34.07 -27.61 26.36
C ARG A 28 -32.93 -27.31 27.33
N ASN A 29 -33.24 -26.74 28.49
CA ASN A 29 -32.24 -26.28 29.47
C ASN A 29 -31.08 -25.50 28.81
N PRO A 30 -31.35 -24.30 28.24
CA PRO A 30 -30.36 -23.56 27.47
C PRO A 30 -29.13 -23.17 28.30
N VAL A 31 -27.95 -23.27 27.67
CA VAL A 31 -26.65 -22.93 28.25
C VAL A 31 -25.85 -22.11 27.25
N GLN A 32 -25.33 -20.97 27.68
CA GLN A 32 -24.52 -20.08 26.89
C GLN A 32 -23.02 -20.42 27.01
N LEU A 33 -22.29 -20.41 25.90
CA LEU A 33 -20.84 -20.63 25.85
C LEU A 33 -20.08 -19.31 26.08
N SER A 34 -19.21 -19.27 27.08
CA SER A 34 -18.66 -18.02 27.64
C SER A 34 -17.83 -17.16 26.68
N ALA A 35 -17.12 -17.76 25.72
CA ALA A 35 -16.21 -17.02 24.83
C ALA A 35 -16.86 -16.59 23.51
N CYS A 36 -18.02 -17.15 23.15
CA CYS A 36 -18.66 -16.91 21.85
C CYS A 36 -20.17 -16.68 21.91
N LEU A 37 -20.77 -16.63 23.11
CA LEU A 37 -22.17 -16.30 23.41
C LEU A 37 -23.26 -17.16 22.74
N HIS A 38 -22.90 -18.13 21.90
CA HIS A 38 -23.79 -19.13 21.33
C HIS A 38 -24.43 -20.03 22.40
N ILE A 39 -25.69 -20.39 22.17
CA ILE A 39 -26.54 -21.13 23.12
C ILE A 39 -26.78 -22.56 22.60
N VAL A 40 -26.67 -23.53 23.51
CA VAL A 40 -26.89 -24.96 23.27
C VAL A 40 -27.71 -25.56 24.42
N CYS A 41 -28.38 -26.70 24.22
CA CYS A 41 -29.01 -27.44 25.32
C CYS A 41 -27.95 -27.94 26.32
N LEU A 42 -28.29 -28.07 27.59
CA LEU A 42 -27.42 -28.64 28.62
C LEU A 42 -26.89 -30.03 28.21
N ASP A 43 -27.78 -30.94 27.86
CA ASP A 43 -27.51 -32.30 27.37
C ASP A 43 -26.64 -32.31 26.09
N CYS A 44 -26.66 -31.22 25.31
CA CYS A 44 -25.78 -31.04 24.17
C CYS A 44 -24.35 -30.65 24.58
N THR A 45 -24.15 -29.91 25.69
CA THR A 45 -22.83 -29.51 26.19
C THR A 45 -22.01 -30.68 26.72
N GLU A 46 -22.65 -31.62 27.42
CA GLU A 46 -22.00 -32.82 27.98
C GLU A 46 -21.43 -33.71 26.85
N ASN A 47 -22.15 -33.77 25.74
CA ASN A 47 -21.77 -34.52 24.55
C ASN A 47 -20.84 -33.74 23.59
N LEU A 48 -20.31 -32.56 23.95
CA LEU A 48 -19.29 -31.86 23.14
C LEU A 48 -17.89 -32.39 23.48
N GLN A 49 -17.10 -32.70 22.46
CA GLN A 49 -15.73 -33.21 22.65
C GLN A 49 -14.89 -32.21 23.45
N SER A 50 -14.31 -32.69 24.54
CA SER A 50 -13.36 -31.92 25.36
C SER A 50 -12.00 -31.95 24.66
N ALA A 51 -11.52 -30.80 24.21
CA ALA A 51 -10.34 -30.70 23.35
C ALA A 51 -9.04 -30.92 24.15
N THR A 52 -8.71 -32.18 24.47
CA THR A 52 -7.55 -32.67 25.25
C THR A 52 -7.40 -32.14 26.69
N ASN A 53 -8.02 -31.02 27.03
CA ASN A 53 -8.09 -30.44 28.37
C ASN A 53 -9.49 -30.63 28.98
N VAL A 54 -9.55 -31.07 30.23
CA VAL A 54 -10.79 -31.52 30.88
C VAL A 54 -11.85 -30.40 31.03
N ASN A 55 -11.42 -29.14 31.03
CA ASN A 55 -12.25 -27.98 31.43
C ASN A 55 -12.78 -27.13 30.25
N LEU A 56 -12.46 -27.48 29.00
CA LEU A 56 -12.79 -26.67 27.81
C LEU A 56 -13.73 -27.41 26.83
N LEU A 57 -14.60 -26.64 26.17
CA LEU A 57 -15.51 -27.07 25.11
C LEU A 57 -15.24 -26.29 23.83
N LEU A 58 -15.27 -26.94 22.67
CA LEU A 58 -15.32 -26.27 21.38
C LEU A 58 -16.77 -25.93 21.01
N CYS A 59 -17.05 -24.71 20.59
CA CYS A 59 -18.37 -24.33 20.09
C CYS A 59 -18.66 -25.00 18.74
N PRO A 60 -19.74 -25.81 18.61
CA PRO A 60 -20.05 -26.53 17.36
C PRO A 60 -20.39 -25.61 16.17
N LYS A 61 -20.79 -24.36 16.42
CA LYS A 61 -21.16 -23.39 15.37
C LYS A 61 -20.02 -22.47 14.92
N CYS A 62 -18.96 -22.31 15.71
CA CYS A 62 -17.87 -21.37 15.38
C CYS A 62 -16.45 -21.79 15.80
N GLY A 63 -16.24 -23.00 16.35
CA GLY A 63 -14.92 -23.52 16.71
C GLY A 63 -14.23 -22.86 17.92
N VAL A 64 -14.76 -21.76 18.46
CA VAL A 64 -14.18 -21.05 19.61
C VAL A 64 -14.21 -21.92 20.88
N GLN A 65 -13.10 -21.97 21.62
CA GLN A 65 -13.03 -22.64 22.91
C GLN A 65 -13.71 -21.81 24.01
N SER A 66 -14.55 -22.44 24.82
CA SER A 66 -15.20 -21.85 26.00
C SER A 66 -14.99 -22.74 27.24
N ALA A 67 -15.07 -22.16 28.43
CA ALA A 67 -15.03 -22.92 29.67
C ALA A 67 -16.28 -23.81 29.80
N LYS A 68 -16.14 -24.99 30.41
CA LYS A 68 -17.30 -25.85 30.72
C LYS A 68 -18.29 -25.11 31.63
N PRO A 69 -19.61 -25.19 31.36
CA PRO A 69 -20.64 -24.52 32.16
C PRO A 69 -20.59 -24.85 33.66
N SER A 70 -20.21 -26.08 34.03
CA SER A 70 -20.02 -26.50 35.42
C SER A 70 -18.90 -25.73 36.13
N VAL A 71 -17.81 -25.40 35.42
CA VAL A 71 -16.72 -24.54 35.94
C VAL A 71 -17.24 -23.13 36.18
N LEU A 72 -18.04 -22.60 35.25
CA LEU A 72 -18.62 -21.26 35.37
C LEU A 72 -19.65 -21.16 36.51
N ARG A 73 -20.51 -22.18 36.72
CA ARG A 73 -21.42 -22.27 37.87
C ARG A 73 -20.68 -22.38 39.20
N SER A 74 -19.56 -23.11 39.22
CA SER A 74 -18.69 -23.21 40.40
C SER A 74 -18.10 -21.85 40.79
N ILE A 75 -17.71 -21.03 39.80
CA ILE A 75 -17.16 -19.68 40.03
C ILE A 75 -18.26 -18.68 40.43
N SER A 76 -19.48 -18.81 39.91
CA SER A 76 -20.61 -17.93 40.24
C SER A 76 -21.41 -18.34 41.49
N GLY A 77 -21.07 -19.47 42.13
CA GLY A 77 -21.66 -19.90 43.40
C GLY A 77 -23.11 -20.38 43.32
N VAL A 78 -23.58 -20.80 42.14
CA VAL A 78 -24.99 -21.13 41.87
C VAL A 78 -25.35 -22.60 42.19
N GLU A 79 -24.37 -23.42 42.61
CA GLU A 79 -24.58 -24.79 43.10
C GLU A 79 -23.95 -24.93 44.50
N GLU A 80 -24.76 -25.19 45.54
CA GLU A 80 -24.28 -25.34 46.94
C GLU A 80 -23.52 -26.66 47.20
N SER A 81 -23.43 -27.53 46.19
CA SER A 81 -23.20 -28.96 46.33
C SER A 81 -21.78 -29.44 46.01
N ASN A 82 -20.74 -28.73 46.48
CA ASN A 82 -19.50 -29.36 46.98
C ASN A 82 -18.54 -28.37 47.67
N LYS A 83 -18.58 -28.32 49.01
CA LYS A 83 -17.57 -27.62 49.83
C LYS A 83 -16.21 -28.35 49.81
N LYS A 84 -15.46 -28.18 48.71
CA LYS A 84 -13.99 -28.21 48.75
C LYS A 84 -13.51 -26.85 49.26
N ASN A 85 -12.48 -26.82 50.09
CA ASN A 85 -11.74 -25.58 50.30
C ASN A 85 -11.14 -25.18 48.95
N ASN A 86 -11.22 -23.90 48.61
CA ASN A 86 -10.47 -23.34 47.49
C ASN A 86 -9.01 -23.27 47.90
N ASP A 87 -8.28 -24.37 47.83
CA ASP A 87 -6.83 -24.41 48.02
C ASP A 87 -6.14 -23.74 46.81
N CYS A 88 -4.98 -23.14 47.02
CA CYS A 88 -4.21 -22.52 45.93
C CYS A 88 -3.42 -23.54 45.10
N ASP A 89 -3.56 -23.46 43.78
CA ASP A 89 -2.95 -24.35 42.79
C ASP A 89 -1.43 -24.14 42.59
N PHE A 90 -0.85 -23.11 43.21
CA PHE A 90 0.55 -22.70 43.01
C PHE A 90 1.46 -23.00 44.21
N CYS A 91 0.93 -23.13 45.43
CA CYS A 91 1.72 -23.49 46.61
C CYS A 91 1.59 -24.98 46.96
N GLN A 92 2.73 -25.66 47.15
CA GLN A 92 2.75 -27.05 47.65
C GLN A 92 2.05 -27.19 49.02
N SER A 93 2.05 -26.13 49.83
CA SER A 93 1.41 -26.04 51.14
C SER A 93 -0.10 -25.80 51.11
N LYS A 94 -0.75 -25.83 49.93
CA LYS A 94 -2.21 -25.75 49.72
C LYS A 94 -2.94 -24.74 50.62
N GLN A 95 -2.37 -23.54 50.71
CA GLN A 95 -2.98 -22.44 51.48
C GLN A 95 -4.29 -22.00 50.83
N PRO A 96 -5.30 -21.57 51.63
CA PRO A 96 -6.57 -21.11 51.10
C PRO A 96 -6.36 -19.94 50.12
N ALA A 97 -6.90 -20.12 48.92
CA ALA A 97 -6.98 -19.12 47.89
C ALA A 97 -8.02 -18.06 48.27
N LEU A 98 -7.64 -16.81 48.03
CA LEU A 98 -8.50 -15.64 48.20
C LEU A 98 -8.83 -15.00 46.85
N TRP A 99 -8.16 -15.43 45.78
CA TRP A 99 -8.41 -14.97 44.41
C TRP A 99 -8.51 -16.12 43.43
N PHE A 100 -9.26 -15.91 42.36
CA PHE A 100 -9.29 -16.77 41.17
C PHE A 100 -8.84 -15.95 39.95
N CYS A 101 -7.84 -16.45 39.21
CA CYS A 101 -7.46 -15.86 37.94
C CYS A 101 -8.31 -16.47 36.82
N PHE A 102 -9.18 -15.67 36.22
CA PHE A 102 -10.03 -16.09 35.09
C PHE A 102 -9.23 -16.53 33.85
N MET A 103 -8.03 -15.99 33.63
CA MET A 103 -7.21 -16.33 32.46
C MET A 103 -6.41 -17.63 32.64
N CYS A 104 -5.91 -17.91 33.84
CA CYS A 104 -5.32 -19.22 34.16
C CYS A 104 -6.35 -20.30 34.52
N ALA A 105 -7.59 -19.90 34.84
CA ALA A 105 -8.61 -20.72 35.50
C ALA A 105 -8.09 -21.41 36.80
N LYS A 106 -7.36 -20.67 37.64
CA LYS A 106 -6.68 -21.18 38.85
C LYS A 106 -6.92 -20.35 40.11
N ASN A 107 -6.88 -21.05 41.25
CA ASN A 107 -6.98 -20.54 42.62
C ASN A 107 -5.63 -20.04 43.16
N ILE A 108 -5.62 -18.85 43.76
CA ILE A 108 -4.41 -18.12 44.18
C ILE A 108 -4.51 -17.65 45.65
N CYS A 109 -3.54 -18.04 46.48
CA CYS A 109 -3.40 -17.57 47.86
C CYS A 109 -2.58 -16.27 47.95
N LYS A 110 -2.58 -15.65 49.14
CA LYS A 110 -1.90 -14.36 49.40
C LYS A 110 -0.39 -14.37 49.12
N GLN A 111 0.28 -15.53 49.26
CA GLN A 111 1.71 -15.64 49.00
C GLN A 111 1.99 -15.80 47.49
N CYS A 112 1.28 -16.68 46.80
CA CYS A 112 1.50 -16.92 45.37
C CYS A 112 1.04 -15.78 44.46
N ARG A 113 0.16 -14.88 44.93
CA ARG A 113 -0.35 -13.79 44.08
C ARG A 113 0.77 -12.88 43.54
N ALA A 114 1.72 -12.46 44.38
CA ALA A 114 2.78 -11.55 43.93
C ALA A 114 3.66 -12.16 42.81
N GLN A 115 3.86 -13.47 42.85
CA GLN A 115 4.61 -14.20 41.83
C GLN A 115 3.74 -14.52 40.60
N HIS A 116 2.46 -14.85 40.75
CA HIS A 116 1.54 -14.99 39.62
C HIS A 116 1.44 -13.68 38.82
N ASP A 117 1.34 -12.54 39.52
CA ASP A 117 1.17 -11.22 38.90
C ASP A 117 2.50 -10.71 38.27
N SER A 118 3.67 -11.29 38.60
CA SER A 118 4.94 -11.09 37.87
C SER A 118 5.10 -12.04 36.67
N ASP A 119 4.73 -13.30 36.83
CA ASP A 119 5.00 -14.36 35.86
C ASP A 119 3.96 -14.34 34.70
N PHE A 120 2.79 -13.72 34.91
CA PHE A 120 1.69 -13.64 33.94
C PHE A 120 1.15 -12.21 33.78
N LEU A 121 1.97 -11.34 33.20
CA LEU A 121 1.62 -9.94 32.86
C LEU A 121 0.27 -9.84 32.12
N GLY A 122 -0.64 -9.01 32.66
CA GLY A 122 -1.98 -8.75 32.10
C GLY A 122 -3.10 -9.58 32.73
N HIS A 123 -2.79 -10.66 33.46
CA HIS A 123 -3.80 -11.41 34.20
C HIS A 123 -4.30 -10.61 35.43
N ASN A 124 -5.63 -10.52 35.60
CA ASN A 124 -6.25 -9.88 36.77
C ASN A 124 -7.01 -10.92 37.62
N PRO A 125 -6.53 -11.27 38.83
CA PRO A 125 -7.24 -12.17 39.74
C PRO A 125 -8.38 -11.48 40.51
N SER A 126 -9.59 -12.02 40.43
CA SER A 126 -10.76 -11.54 41.18
C SER A 126 -10.87 -12.20 42.56
N LEU A 127 -11.38 -11.47 43.55
CA LEU A 127 -11.59 -12.00 44.91
C LEU A 127 -12.64 -13.12 44.93
N LEU A 128 -12.35 -14.18 45.69
CA LEU A 128 -13.32 -15.23 46.03
C LEU A 128 -14.14 -14.81 47.25
N SER A 129 -15.47 -14.93 47.15
CA SER A 129 -16.39 -14.78 48.29
C SER A 129 -16.24 -15.98 49.25
N ASN A 130 -16.35 -15.72 50.55
CA ASN A 130 -15.86 -16.63 51.59
C ASN A 130 -17.01 -17.29 52.39
N PRO A 131 -17.31 -18.61 52.23
CA PRO A 131 -18.47 -19.25 52.84
C PRO A 131 -18.11 -20.25 53.95
N THR A 132 -18.84 -20.22 55.07
CA THR A 132 -18.59 -21.10 56.22
C THR A 132 -19.16 -22.52 56.08
N ASN A 133 -18.32 -23.53 56.38
CA ASN A 133 -18.55 -24.83 57.05
C ASN A 133 -19.70 -25.79 56.61
N LEU A 134 -19.35 -27.09 56.49
CA LEU A 134 -20.19 -28.31 56.32
C LEU A 134 -21.13 -28.38 55.07
N GLY A 135 -21.30 -29.52 54.37
CA GLY A 135 -20.53 -30.78 54.34
C GLY A 135 -21.27 -32.00 53.71
N ARG A 136 -20.54 -32.87 52.95
CA ARG A 136 -20.93 -34.20 52.37
C ARG A 136 -22.03 -34.22 51.26
N SER A 137 -22.10 -35.17 50.31
CA SER A 137 -21.13 -36.12 49.69
C SER A 137 -21.74 -36.97 48.53
N ILE A 138 -20.89 -37.56 47.65
CA ILE A 138 -21.04 -38.88 46.93
C ILE A 138 -21.74 -38.99 45.52
N PHE A 139 -20.94 -39.39 44.49
CA PHE A 139 -21.18 -40.33 43.32
C PHE A 139 -22.31 -40.07 42.27
N GLU A 140 -22.28 -40.53 40.98
CA GLU A 140 -21.23 -40.90 39.97
C GLU A 140 -21.86 -41.26 38.57
N ASN A 141 -21.10 -41.14 37.45
CA ASN A 141 -21.14 -41.95 36.19
C ASN A 141 -22.45 -42.03 35.30
N ASN A 142 -22.50 -42.40 33.99
CA ASN A 142 -21.54 -42.52 32.85
C ASN A 142 -22.26 -42.69 31.46
N GLY A 143 -21.58 -42.42 30.31
CA GLY A 143 -21.89 -42.93 28.95
C GLY A 143 -22.50 -41.93 27.91
N ILE A 144 -22.44 -42.01 26.55
CA ILE A 144 -21.86 -42.86 25.44
C ILE A 144 -22.92 -42.87 24.29
N GLN A 145 -22.71 -42.73 22.95
CA GLN A 145 -21.57 -42.47 22.02
C GLN A 145 -22.09 -42.00 20.61
N GLN A 146 -21.31 -41.23 19.81
CA GLN A 146 -21.35 -41.14 18.29
C GLN A 146 -22.65 -40.52 17.65
N GLU A 147 -22.88 -40.19 16.34
CA GLU A 147 -22.16 -39.89 15.05
C GLU A 147 -23.18 -39.32 13.98
N VAL A 148 -22.94 -38.82 12.72
CA VAL A 148 -21.79 -38.32 11.88
C VAL A 148 -22.28 -37.62 10.53
N LEU A 149 -21.35 -36.96 9.80
CA LEU A 149 -21.27 -36.56 8.34
C LEU A 149 -22.24 -35.57 7.61
N TYR A 150 -21.60 -34.58 6.91
CA TYR A 150 -21.87 -33.83 5.63
C TYR A 150 -23.28 -33.24 5.27
N SER A 151 -23.47 -32.18 4.46
CA SER A 151 -22.72 -31.62 3.29
C SER A 151 -22.78 -30.06 3.15
N THR A 152 -22.34 -29.51 1.99
CA THR A 152 -22.01 -28.10 1.67
C THR A 152 -23.15 -27.17 1.17
N PRO A 153 -22.99 -25.82 1.18
CA PRO A 153 -23.99 -24.83 0.74
C PRO A 153 -23.75 -24.25 -0.68
N SER A 154 -24.71 -23.43 -1.16
CA SER A 154 -24.63 -22.59 -2.37
C SER A 154 -25.02 -21.12 -2.07
N VAL A 155 -24.72 -20.20 -3.01
CA VAL A 155 -24.85 -18.73 -2.85
C VAL A 155 -25.68 -18.12 -3.98
N SER A 156 -26.44 -17.07 -3.69
CA SER A 156 -27.16 -16.25 -4.68
C SER A 156 -27.18 -14.76 -4.28
N SER A 157 -27.04 -13.88 -5.27
CA SER A 157 -26.97 -12.42 -5.13
C SER A 157 -28.35 -11.74 -4.94
N PRO A 158 -28.42 -10.51 -4.41
CA PRO A 158 -29.66 -9.73 -4.35
C PRO A 158 -29.89 -8.90 -5.64
N SER A 159 -31.15 -8.54 -5.88
CA SER A 159 -31.59 -7.51 -6.84
C SER A 159 -32.49 -6.49 -6.13
N GLN A 160 -32.49 -5.25 -6.60
CA GLN A 160 -33.31 -4.17 -6.06
C GLN A 160 -34.74 -4.23 -6.61
N ASP A 161 -35.71 -3.72 -5.82
CA ASP A 161 -36.66 -2.66 -6.20
C ASP A 161 -37.90 -2.67 -5.27
N LEU A 162 -38.41 -1.49 -4.92
CA LEU A 162 -39.84 -1.14 -4.91
C LEU A 162 -40.08 0.30 -4.40
N GLU A 163 -41.14 0.92 -4.93
CA GLU A 163 -41.60 2.27 -4.56
C GLU A 163 -42.68 2.26 -3.45
N GLY A 164 -43.13 3.44 -3.04
CA GLY A 164 -43.90 3.65 -1.81
C GLY A 164 -45.35 3.16 -1.79
N THR A 165 -45.99 3.31 -0.63
CA THR A 165 -47.46 3.15 -0.45
C THR A 165 -47.93 3.94 0.79
N ASP A 166 -49.21 4.31 0.81
CA ASP A 166 -49.79 5.25 1.78
C ASP A 166 -50.08 4.69 3.19
N GLY A 167 -50.23 5.60 4.15
CA GLY A 167 -51.42 5.62 5.02
C GLY A 167 -51.61 4.53 6.07
N GLY A 168 -50.60 3.71 6.36
CA GLY A 168 -50.68 2.66 7.37
C GLY A 168 -50.71 3.19 8.81
N SER A 169 -51.57 2.64 9.66
CA SER A 169 -51.45 2.81 11.12
C SER A 169 -50.12 2.22 11.57
N VAL A 170 -49.20 3.05 12.09
CA VAL A 170 -47.83 2.65 12.42
C VAL A 170 -47.82 1.47 13.38
N SER A 171 -47.59 0.28 12.83
CA SER A 171 -47.17 -0.88 13.59
C SER A 171 -45.76 -0.60 14.07
N VAL A 172 -45.63 -0.20 15.33
CA VAL A 172 -44.32 0.06 15.93
C VAL A 172 -43.51 -1.23 15.83
N HIS A 173 -42.50 -1.23 14.96
CA HIS A 173 -41.57 -2.35 14.84
C HIS A 173 -41.04 -2.68 16.23
N GLN A 174 -41.17 -3.95 16.63
CA GLN A 174 -40.87 -4.37 18.00
C GLN A 174 -39.37 -4.39 18.28
N ASP A 175 -38.56 -4.35 17.22
CA ASP A 175 -37.11 -4.41 17.21
C ASP A 175 -36.49 -3.03 17.49
N CYS A 176 -35.33 -2.99 18.15
CA CYS A 176 -34.63 -1.71 18.34
C CYS A 176 -34.03 -1.18 17.03
N PRO A 177 -34.33 0.05 16.58
CA PRO A 177 -33.74 0.62 15.35
C PRO A 177 -32.21 0.83 15.45
N LYS A 178 -31.63 0.75 16.65
CA LYS A 178 -30.18 0.88 16.89
C LYS A 178 -29.43 -0.46 16.94
N CYS A 179 -30.09 -1.57 17.26
CA CYS A 179 -29.41 -2.85 17.48
C CYS A 179 -30.22 -4.13 17.15
N GLY A 180 -31.39 -4.01 16.53
CA GLY A 180 -32.24 -5.13 16.10
C GLY A 180 -32.91 -5.94 17.21
N ASP A 181 -32.66 -5.63 18.48
CA ASP A 181 -33.09 -6.44 19.62
C ASP A 181 -34.42 -5.93 20.23
N VAL A 182 -35.45 -6.79 20.18
CA VAL A 182 -36.78 -6.60 20.78
C VAL A 182 -36.79 -6.50 22.32
N SER A 183 -35.71 -6.93 22.96
CA SER A 183 -35.58 -7.08 24.41
C SER A 183 -34.56 -6.14 25.06
N CYS A 184 -33.89 -5.29 24.28
CA CYS A 184 -32.92 -4.35 24.82
C CYS A 184 -33.59 -3.15 25.54
N SER A 185 -32.84 -2.52 26.45
CA SER A 185 -33.28 -1.40 27.28
C SER A 185 -33.77 -0.17 26.49
N HIS A 186 -33.34 0.02 25.24
CA HIS A 186 -33.87 1.07 24.38
C HIS A 186 -35.36 0.86 24.06
N VAL A 187 -35.78 -0.40 23.81
CA VAL A 187 -37.17 -0.73 23.51
C VAL A 187 -38.02 -0.75 24.78
N GLU A 188 -37.45 -1.17 25.92
CA GLU A 188 -38.11 -1.02 27.22
C GLU A 188 -38.39 0.46 27.54
N LEU A 189 -37.44 1.36 27.29
CA LEU A 189 -37.62 2.80 27.46
C LEU A 189 -38.68 3.37 26.51
N LEU A 190 -38.72 2.94 25.24
CA LEU A 190 -39.75 3.35 24.30
C LEU A 190 -41.15 2.84 24.70
N ARG A 191 -41.27 1.58 25.16
CA ARG A 191 -42.52 1.02 25.71
C ARG A 191 -42.97 1.80 26.95
N PHE A 192 -42.05 2.17 27.84
CA PHE A 192 -42.34 2.97 29.03
C PHE A 192 -42.84 4.38 28.68
N LEU A 193 -42.19 5.06 27.74
CA LEU A 193 -42.60 6.39 27.27
C LEU A 193 -43.90 6.39 26.45
N GLY A 194 -44.19 5.30 25.74
CA GLY A 194 -45.44 5.11 24.98
C GLY A 194 -46.60 4.51 25.77
N SER A 195 -46.40 4.15 27.04
CA SER A 195 -47.46 3.60 27.89
C SER A 195 -48.42 4.71 28.35
N ASN A 196 -49.71 4.57 28.01
CA ASN A 196 -50.74 5.51 28.46
C ASN A 196 -50.77 5.61 29.99
N SER A 197 -50.93 6.84 30.48
CA SER A 197 -50.95 7.15 31.91
C SER A 197 -52.08 6.41 32.65
N ASP A 198 -51.71 5.54 33.59
CA ASP A 198 -52.64 4.86 34.51
C ASP A 198 -53.60 5.87 35.19
N PRO A 199 -54.93 5.64 35.17
CA PRO A 199 -55.90 6.54 35.80
C PRO A 199 -55.75 6.71 37.33
N ASN A 200 -54.87 5.96 37.99
CA ASN A 200 -54.48 6.18 39.40
C ASN A 200 -53.38 7.24 39.58
N ILE A 201 -52.77 7.76 38.51
CA ILE A 201 -51.73 8.80 38.58
C ILE A 201 -52.34 10.08 39.19
N GLY A 202 -51.92 10.35 40.42
CA GLY A 202 -52.51 11.37 41.29
C GLY A 202 -52.70 10.90 42.74
N ARG A 203 -52.66 9.58 43.00
CA ARG A 203 -52.80 9.01 44.35
C ARG A 203 -51.54 8.31 44.85
N CYS A 204 -51.41 8.19 46.17
CA CYS A 204 -50.27 7.57 46.81
C CYS A 204 -50.40 6.04 46.82
N MET A 205 -49.52 5.36 46.06
CA MET A 205 -49.46 3.89 46.00
C MET A 205 -49.04 3.19 47.32
N ARG A 206 -48.83 3.93 48.43
CA ARG A 206 -48.43 3.35 49.70
C ARG A 206 -49.64 2.86 50.49
N GLN A 207 -49.63 1.58 50.87
CA GLN A 207 -50.64 1.00 51.76
C GLN A 207 -50.68 1.76 53.09
N GLY A 208 -51.90 2.03 53.59
CA GLY A 208 -52.15 2.83 54.80
C GLY A 208 -52.25 4.34 54.57
N HIS A 209 -51.78 4.89 53.44
CA HIS A 209 -51.92 6.32 53.14
C HIS A 209 -53.27 6.60 52.46
N VAL A 210 -54.35 6.53 53.24
CA VAL A 210 -55.75 6.72 52.79
C VAL A 210 -56.46 7.87 53.51
N ASP A 211 -57.47 8.43 52.86
CA ASP A 211 -58.40 9.42 53.43
C ASP A 211 -59.42 8.76 54.40
N SER A 212 -60.25 9.58 55.05
CA SER A 212 -61.32 9.12 55.96
C SER A 212 -62.46 8.36 55.27
N SER A 213 -62.39 8.16 53.94
CA SER A 213 -63.29 7.32 53.15
C SER A 213 -62.58 6.09 52.55
N GLY A 214 -61.34 5.80 53.00
CA GLY A 214 -60.56 4.64 52.57
C GLY A 214 -59.90 4.76 51.18
N ARG A 215 -59.95 5.92 50.54
CA ARG A 215 -59.33 6.16 49.22
C ARG A 215 -57.89 6.65 49.39
N GLN A 216 -56.95 6.19 48.56
CA GLN A 216 -55.55 6.62 48.64
C GLN A 216 -55.40 8.15 48.54
N LEU A 217 -54.56 8.72 49.42
CA LEU A 217 -54.32 10.16 49.52
C LEU A 217 -53.72 10.73 48.23
N GLU A 218 -54.15 11.93 47.86
CA GLU A 218 -53.64 12.68 46.72
C GLU A 218 -52.14 13.04 46.89
N VAL A 219 -51.37 12.96 45.81
CA VAL A 219 -50.00 13.47 45.77
C VAL A 219 -50.02 14.99 45.54
N LYS A 220 -49.35 15.75 46.42
CA LYS A 220 -49.37 17.23 46.42
C LYS A 220 -47.98 17.86 46.53
N PHE A 221 -46.95 17.05 46.79
CA PHE A 221 -45.57 17.51 46.89
C PHE A 221 -44.67 16.70 45.96
N PHE A 222 -43.60 17.30 45.47
CA PHE A 222 -42.55 16.64 44.70
C PHE A 222 -41.27 16.55 45.54
N CYS A 223 -40.77 15.33 45.77
CA CYS A 223 -39.52 15.13 46.50
C CYS A 223 -38.34 15.20 45.53
N LYS A 224 -37.48 16.21 45.66
CA LYS A 224 -36.36 16.43 44.74
C LYS A 224 -35.29 15.34 44.85
N VAL A 225 -35.01 14.87 46.08
CA VAL A 225 -34.02 13.82 46.35
C VAL A 225 -34.42 12.46 45.76
N CYS A 226 -35.72 12.12 45.78
CA CYS A 226 -36.22 10.82 45.28
C CYS A 226 -36.87 10.92 43.89
N TRP A 227 -36.86 12.10 43.27
CA TRP A 227 -37.41 12.41 41.95
C TRP A 227 -38.83 11.86 41.69
N LYS A 228 -39.73 11.94 42.69
CA LYS A 228 -41.10 11.41 42.60
C LYS A 228 -42.14 12.28 43.33
N PRO A 229 -43.38 12.34 42.83
CA PRO A 229 -44.50 12.96 43.54
C PRO A 229 -44.91 12.11 44.75
N ILE A 230 -45.34 12.78 45.83
CA ILE A 230 -45.72 12.17 47.11
C ILE A 230 -46.92 12.89 47.76
N CYS A 231 -47.66 12.18 48.60
CA CYS A 231 -48.69 12.78 49.45
C CYS A 231 -48.09 13.44 50.71
N GLY A 232 -48.88 14.26 51.40
CA GLY A 232 -48.45 14.97 52.60
C GLY A 232 -47.92 14.07 53.72
N ASP A 233 -48.41 12.84 53.83
CA ASP A 233 -47.96 11.92 54.89
C ASP A 233 -46.68 11.17 54.50
N CYS A 234 -46.41 10.98 53.20
CA CYS A 234 -45.07 10.57 52.75
C CYS A 234 -44.04 11.68 53.02
N SER A 235 -44.40 12.96 52.83
CA SER A 235 -43.56 14.12 53.16
C SER A 235 -43.23 14.18 54.66
N LYS A 236 -44.20 13.92 55.54
CA LYS A 236 -43.97 13.85 57.01
C LYS A 236 -43.26 12.58 57.49
N GLY A 237 -43.32 11.50 56.70
CA GLY A 237 -42.73 10.19 57.00
C GLY A 237 -41.33 10.01 56.39
N GLU A 238 -41.18 9.04 55.49
CA GLU A 238 -39.88 8.69 54.87
C GLU A 238 -39.20 9.84 54.13
N HIS A 239 -39.94 10.85 53.66
CA HIS A 239 -39.37 11.98 52.93
C HIS A 239 -39.11 13.21 53.83
N LYS A 240 -39.26 13.09 55.16
CA LYS A 240 -39.13 14.20 56.12
C LYS A 240 -37.76 14.90 56.14
N LEU A 241 -36.71 14.21 55.68
CA LEU A 241 -35.34 14.74 55.60
C LEU A 241 -34.92 15.11 54.17
N HIS A 242 -35.84 15.07 53.21
CA HIS A 242 -35.59 15.41 51.81
C HIS A 242 -36.23 16.77 51.48
N ASP A 243 -35.64 17.52 50.55
CA ASP A 243 -36.31 18.72 50.04
C ASP A 243 -37.57 18.33 49.24
N THR A 244 -38.71 18.89 49.66
CA THR A 244 -40.03 18.65 49.09
C THR A 244 -40.71 19.97 48.79
N GLU A 245 -41.11 20.16 47.53
CA GLU A 245 -41.75 21.37 47.04
C GLU A 245 -43.20 21.08 46.63
N ASP A 246 -44.08 22.09 46.58
CA ASP A 246 -45.44 21.89 46.08
C ASP A 246 -45.43 21.42 44.63
N LEU A 247 -46.28 20.45 44.29
CA LEU A 247 -46.35 19.85 42.95
C LEU A 247 -46.73 20.88 41.87
N PHE A 248 -47.46 21.94 42.24
CA PHE A 248 -47.76 23.07 41.37
C PHE A 248 -46.51 23.87 41.00
N ASN A 249 -45.68 24.22 42.00
CA ASN A 249 -44.42 24.94 41.77
C ASN A 249 -43.40 24.06 41.02
N ALA A 250 -43.35 22.77 41.37
CA ALA A 250 -42.51 21.79 40.68
C ALA A 250 -42.87 21.62 39.19
N GLN A 251 -44.08 21.99 38.77
CA GLN A 251 -44.51 21.91 37.37
C GLN A 251 -43.63 22.78 36.46
N GLU A 252 -43.27 24.00 36.87
CA GLU A 252 -42.42 24.88 36.06
C GLU A 252 -40.99 24.32 35.97
N PHE A 253 -40.45 23.85 37.10
CA PHE A 253 -39.14 23.21 37.15
C PHE A 253 -39.06 21.95 36.26
N LEU A 254 -40.11 21.13 36.22
CA LEU A 254 -40.22 19.97 35.34
C LEU A 254 -40.35 20.38 33.86
N ARG A 255 -41.19 21.37 33.52
CA ARG A 255 -41.28 21.93 32.15
C ARG A 255 -39.92 22.46 31.66
N ASN A 256 -39.23 23.22 32.50
CA ASN A 256 -37.90 23.76 32.21
C ASN A 256 -36.84 22.65 32.08
N SER A 257 -36.96 21.56 32.84
CA SER A 257 -36.08 20.39 32.73
C SER A 257 -36.32 19.60 31.44
N VAL A 258 -37.58 19.36 31.06
CA VAL A 258 -37.95 18.73 29.79
C VAL A 258 -37.52 19.59 28.60
N SER A 259 -37.73 20.91 28.65
CA SER A 259 -37.25 21.84 27.62
C SER A 259 -35.72 21.79 27.43
N LYS A 260 -34.95 21.69 28.51
CA LYS A 260 -33.48 21.49 28.48
C LYS A 260 -33.04 20.13 27.93
N ILE A 261 -33.90 19.11 27.99
CA ILE A 261 -33.65 17.81 27.36
C ILE A 261 -34.01 17.86 25.87
N LEU A 262 -35.17 18.41 25.51
CA LEU A 262 -35.62 18.59 24.12
C LEU A 262 -34.65 19.45 23.31
N SER A 263 -34.15 20.56 23.86
CA SER A 263 -33.13 21.38 23.19
C SER A 263 -31.82 20.62 22.94
N LYS A 264 -31.37 19.78 23.87
CA LYS A 264 -30.20 18.89 23.67
C LYS A 264 -30.47 17.82 22.61
N LEU A 265 -31.66 17.23 22.59
CA LEU A 265 -32.06 16.25 21.57
C LEU A 265 -32.10 16.89 20.19
N ASN A 266 -32.69 18.09 20.05
CA ASN A 266 -32.72 18.82 18.77
C ASN A 266 -31.31 19.15 18.26
N MET A 267 -30.39 19.58 19.14
CA MET A 267 -28.98 19.80 18.78
C MET A 267 -28.27 18.51 18.33
N LEU A 268 -28.62 17.35 18.90
CA LEU A 268 -28.08 16.06 18.48
C LEU A 268 -28.69 15.59 17.14
N VAL A 269 -30.00 15.78 16.93
CA VAL A 269 -30.66 15.49 15.65
C VAL A 269 -30.06 16.32 14.53
N GLN A 270 -29.98 17.65 14.69
CA GLN A 270 -29.34 18.54 13.71
C GLN A 270 -27.89 18.17 13.40
N ARG A 271 -27.16 17.64 14.39
CA ARG A 271 -25.81 17.12 14.15
C ARG A 271 -25.85 15.83 13.33
N PHE A 272 -26.70 14.87 13.66
CA PHE A 272 -26.84 13.65 12.87
C PHE A 272 -27.32 13.93 11.44
N ASP A 273 -28.19 14.92 11.24
CA ASP A 273 -28.64 15.36 9.90
C ASP A 273 -27.46 15.89 9.07
N LEU A 274 -26.51 16.62 9.69
CA LEU A 274 -25.26 17.07 9.07
C LEU A 274 -24.30 15.91 8.82
N ASP A 275 -24.01 15.09 9.84
CA ASP A 275 -23.12 13.92 9.74
C ASP A 275 -23.61 12.96 8.62
N ILE A 276 -24.94 12.79 8.45
CA ILE A 276 -25.58 12.00 7.38
C ILE A 276 -25.51 12.69 6.00
N SER A 277 -25.46 14.03 5.94
CA SER A 277 -25.25 14.75 4.68
C SER A 277 -23.80 14.60 4.22
N GLU A 278 -22.83 14.81 5.12
CA GLU A 278 -21.41 14.62 4.83
C GLU A 278 -21.10 13.19 4.37
N GLU A 279 -21.70 12.16 4.99
CA GLU A 279 -21.53 10.77 4.57
C GLU A 279 -22.06 10.49 3.15
N LYS A 280 -23.17 11.12 2.74
CA LYS A 280 -23.70 11.02 1.37
C LYS A 280 -22.83 11.74 0.35
N ASP A 281 -22.36 12.95 0.67
CA ASP A 281 -21.47 13.72 -0.20
C ASP A 281 -20.14 12.95 -0.43
N ILE A 282 -19.65 12.27 0.61
CA ILE A 282 -18.50 11.35 0.53
C ILE A 282 -18.82 10.12 -0.34
N GLU A 283 -20.02 9.53 -0.21
CA GLU A 283 -20.42 8.37 -1.03
C GLU A 283 -20.52 8.73 -2.53
N GLU A 284 -21.12 9.88 -2.86
CA GLU A 284 -21.23 10.36 -4.25
C GLU A 284 -19.84 10.72 -4.82
N SER A 285 -18.99 11.39 -4.04
CA SER A 285 -17.61 11.69 -4.41
C SER A 285 -16.80 10.42 -4.70
N LEU A 286 -16.89 9.40 -3.83
CA LEU A 286 -16.24 8.11 -4.02
C LEU A 286 -16.77 7.39 -5.26
N ARG A 287 -18.10 7.40 -5.47
CA ARG A 287 -18.75 6.80 -6.65
C ARG A 287 -18.28 7.46 -7.95
N ALA A 288 -18.17 8.78 -7.98
CA ALA A 288 -17.63 9.54 -9.11
C ALA A 288 -16.15 9.22 -9.35
N HIS A 289 -15.34 9.10 -8.29
CA HIS A 289 -13.92 8.73 -8.38
C HIS A 289 -13.71 7.32 -8.93
N VAL A 290 -14.53 6.34 -8.54
CA VAL A 290 -14.52 4.99 -9.12
C VAL A 290 -14.82 5.03 -10.62
N GLN A 291 -15.86 5.76 -11.04
CA GLN A 291 -16.22 5.90 -12.46
C GLN A 291 -15.18 6.67 -13.29
N LEU A 292 -14.42 7.60 -12.69
CA LEU A 292 -13.27 8.26 -13.33
C LEU A 292 -12.12 7.27 -13.50
N THR A 293 -11.81 6.50 -12.46
CA THR A 293 -10.73 5.51 -12.43
C THR A 293 -10.98 4.39 -13.45
N GLU A 294 -12.20 3.87 -13.53
CA GLU A 294 -12.60 2.86 -14.53
C GLU A 294 -12.39 3.38 -15.97
N ARG A 295 -12.81 4.61 -16.26
CA ARG A 295 -12.61 5.23 -17.59
C ARG A 295 -11.13 5.38 -17.95
N GLU A 296 -10.28 5.81 -17.02
CA GLU A 296 -8.82 5.89 -17.28
C GLU A 296 -8.18 4.50 -17.42
N ILE A 297 -8.64 3.47 -16.69
CA ILE A 297 -8.18 2.08 -16.87
C ILE A 297 -8.55 1.57 -18.27
N ILE A 298 -9.78 1.80 -18.74
CA ILE A 298 -10.23 1.42 -20.09
C ILE A 298 -9.41 2.14 -21.17
N LYS A 299 -9.18 3.45 -21.00
CA LYS A 299 -8.38 4.28 -21.92
C LYS A 299 -6.91 3.82 -21.97
N ARG A 300 -6.30 3.48 -20.84
CA ARG A 300 -4.94 2.88 -20.78
C ARG A 300 -4.90 1.50 -21.46
N LYS A 301 -5.91 0.66 -21.25
CA LYS A 301 -6.04 -0.64 -21.92
C LYS A 301 -6.10 -0.50 -23.44
N ILE A 302 -6.83 0.49 -23.97
CA ILE A 302 -6.89 0.77 -25.41
C ILE A 302 -5.51 1.14 -25.94
N ARG A 303 -4.82 2.12 -25.33
CA ARG A 303 -3.47 2.52 -25.74
C ARG A 303 -2.47 1.36 -25.75
N ILE A 304 -2.47 0.52 -24.72
CA ILE A 304 -1.57 -0.65 -24.65
C ILE A 304 -1.82 -1.64 -25.81
N LEU A 305 -3.06 -1.77 -26.30
CA LEU A 305 -3.38 -2.60 -27.46
C LEU A 305 -2.98 -1.93 -28.78
N GLU A 306 -3.05 -0.60 -28.87
CA GLU A 306 -2.57 0.20 -30.00
C GLU A 306 -1.04 0.11 -30.11
N ASP A 307 -0.31 0.41 -29.03
CA ASP A 307 1.15 0.32 -28.93
C ASP A 307 1.67 -1.08 -29.30
N ALA A 308 1.02 -2.13 -28.79
CA ALA A 308 1.37 -3.52 -29.08
C ALA A 308 1.06 -3.92 -30.54
N SER A 309 0.00 -3.38 -31.14
CA SER A 309 -0.33 -3.61 -32.55
C SER A 309 0.69 -2.93 -33.46
N GLU A 310 1.09 -1.69 -33.17
CA GLU A 310 2.12 -0.98 -33.94
C GLU A 310 3.46 -1.74 -33.90
N ALA A 311 3.91 -2.16 -32.70
CA ALA A 311 5.13 -2.94 -32.53
C ALA A 311 5.11 -4.26 -33.31
N PHE A 312 3.96 -4.95 -33.34
CA PHE A 312 3.78 -6.17 -34.14
C PHE A 312 3.83 -5.89 -35.64
N ASN A 313 3.08 -4.89 -36.13
CA ASN A 313 3.02 -4.52 -37.54
C ASN A 313 4.38 -4.05 -38.07
N LYS A 314 5.16 -3.34 -37.25
CA LYS A 314 6.55 -2.97 -37.55
C LYS A 314 7.43 -4.21 -37.69
N THR A 315 7.35 -5.16 -36.75
CA THR A 315 8.10 -6.43 -36.80
C THR A 315 7.77 -7.24 -38.06
N VAL A 316 6.50 -7.29 -38.47
CA VAL A 316 6.09 -7.92 -39.74
C VAL A 316 6.70 -7.21 -40.95
N THR A 317 6.70 -5.88 -40.95
CA THR A 317 7.29 -5.06 -42.02
C THR A 317 8.80 -5.28 -42.15
N ASP A 318 9.52 -5.35 -41.02
CA ASP A 318 10.97 -5.62 -40.99
C ASP A 318 11.30 -7.03 -41.53
N VAL A 319 10.48 -8.04 -41.19
CA VAL A 319 10.61 -9.42 -41.73
C VAL A 319 10.31 -9.47 -43.24
N GLU A 320 9.30 -8.73 -43.70
CA GLU A 320 9.01 -8.60 -45.13
C GLU A 320 10.17 -7.97 -45.92
N LEU A 321 10.81 -6.94 -45.36
CA LEU A 321 11.96 -6.27 -45.99
C LEU A 321 13.17 -7.22 -46.08
N GLN A 322 13.52 -7.90 -44.98
CA GLN A 322 14.58 -8.92 -44.99
C GLN A 322 14.31 -10.04 -46.01
N GLY A 323 13.04 -10.49 -46.12
CA GLY A 323 12.63 -11.46 -47.13
C GLY A 323 12.83 -10.97 -48.57
N LYS A 324 12.49 -9.71 -48.85
CA LYS A 324 12.70 -9.07 -50.15
C LYS A 324 14.20 -8.96 -50.50
N ASP A 325 15.03 -8.55 -49.55
CA ASP A 325 16.48 -8.43 -49.73
C ASP A 325 17.17 -9.78 -50.00
N ILE A 326 16.82 -10.84 -49.26
CA ILE A 326 17.34 -12.20 -49.48
C ILE A 326 16.95 -12.69 -50.87
N LEU A 327 15.68 -12.52 -51.28
CA LEU A 327 15.21 -12.91 -52.61
C LEU A 327 15.87 -12.10 -53.74
N GLN A 328 16.15 -10.81 -53.52
CA GLN A 328 16.89 -9.98 -54.47
C GLN A 328 18.35 -10.44 -54.60
N SER A 329 19.01 -10.78 -53.50
CA SER A 329 20.37 -11.32 -53.49
C SER A 329 20.48 -12.63 -54.28
N TYR A 330 19.56 -13.59 -54.05
CA TYR A 330 19.51 -14.84 -54.81
C TYR A 330 19.20 -14.61 -56.30
N ARG A 331 18.32 -13.65 -56.65
CA ARG A 331 18.03 -13.30 -58.05
C ARG A 331 19.26 -12.76 -58.79
N SER A 332 20.08 -11.94 -58.12
CA SER A 332 21.34 -11.45 -58.71
C SER A 332 22.32 -12.61 -58.97
N GLN A 333 22.54 -13.48 -57.99
CA GLN A 333 23.42 -14.66 -58.13
C GLN A 333 22.94 -15.63 -59.22
N LEU A 334 21.63 -15.84 -59.33
CA LEU A 334 21.04 -16.68 -60.39
C LEU A 334 21.23 -16.06 -61.78
N ASN A 335 21.04 -14.75 -61.92
CA ASN A 335 21.28 -14.03 -63.19
C ASN A 335 22.76 -14.10 -63.61
N GLU A 336 23.68 -13.98 -62.66
CA GLU A 336 25.12 -14.10 -62.87
C GLU A 336 25.49 -15.50 -63.39
N ALA A 337 25.05 -16.57 -62.71
CA ALA A 337 25.24 -17.95 -63.15
C ALA A 337 24.61 -18.23 -64.53
N VAL A 338 23.43 -17.68 -64.81
CA VAL A 338 22.76 -17.79 -66.12
C VAL A 338 23.53 -17.04 -67.22
N ASN A 339 24.21 -15.94 -66.90
CA ASN A 339 25.07 -15.23 -67.85
C ASN A 339 26.38 -15.98 -68.11
N CYS A 340 27.00 -16.56 -67.07
CA CYS A 340 28.11 -17.50 -67.22
C CYS A 340 27.74 -18.68 -68.14
N GLN A 341 26.56 -19.29 -67.95
CA GLN A 341 26.09 -20.38 -68.80
C GLN A 341 25.94 -19.98 -70.27
N LYS A 342 25.34 -18.81 -70.56
CA LYS A 342 25.24 -18.28 -71.95
C LYS A 342 26.60 -18.10 -72.59
N LEU A 343 27.58 -17.60 -71.83
CA LEU A 343 28.94 -17.36 -72.30
C LEU A 343 29.67 -18.68 -72.62
N ILE A 344 29.59 -19.67 -71.73
CA ILE A 344 30.13 -21.03 -71.95
C ILE A 344 29.51 -21.67 -73.20
N ASN A 345 28.19 -21.61 -73.35
CA ASN A 345 27.50 -22.11 -74.54
C ASN A 345 28.02 -21.44 -75.82
N ARG A 346 28.29 -20.12 -75.79
CA ARG A 346 28.83 -19.40 -76.95
C ARG A 346 30.28 -19.79 -77.28
N TYR A 347 31.12 -20.07 -76.29
CA TYR A 347 32.44 -20.64 -76.54
C TYR A 347 32.37 -22.06 -77.12
N TYR A 348 31.42 -22.88 -76.65
CA TYR A 348 31.18 -24.22 -77.19
C TYR A 348 30.71 -24.19 -78.65
N GLU A 349 29.81 -23.27 -79.02
CA GLU A 349 29.44 -23.01 -80.43
C GLU A 349 30.65 -22.63 -81.29
N LEU A 350 31.49 -21.70 -80.80
CA LEU A 350 32.67 -21.22 -81.53
C LEU A 350 33.75 -22.29 -81.69
N LEU A 351 33.97 -23.14 -80.68
CA LEU A 351 34.89 -24.28 -80.77
C LEU A 351 34.40 -25.32 -81.78
N ASN A 352 33.10 -25.67 -81.77
CA ASN A 352 32.53 -26.61 -82.75
C ASN A 352 32.55 -26.07 -84.19
N ALA A 353 32.62 -24.75 -84.37
CA ALA A 353 32.79 -24.11 -85.68
C ALA A 353 34.24 -24.12 -86.19
N LEU A 354 35.24 -24.49 -85.37
CA LEU A 354 36.63 -24.68 -85.81
C LEU A 354 36.79 -26.05 -86.49
N THR A 355 36.35 -26.13 -87.75
CA THR A 355 36.55 -27.31 -88.61
C THR A 355 38.04 -27.55 -88.84
N VAL A 356 38.59 -28.61 -88.24
CA VAL A 356 39.96 -29.07 -88.47
C VAL A 356 39.97 -29.98 -89.69
N ASP A 357 40.38 -29.45 -90.84
CA ASP A 357 40.58 -30.22 -92.07
C ASP A 357 42.00 -30.84 -92.09
N ASN A 358 42.20 -31.90 -92.87
CA ASN A 358 43.48 -32.62 -92.92
C ASN A 358 44.58 -31.80 -93.61
N ASP A 359 44.21 -30.93 -94.55
CA ASP A 359 45.13 -30.14 -95.39
C ASP A 359 45.47 -28.74 -94.80
N LEU A 360 45.24 -28.53 -93.50
CA LEU A 360 45.57 -27.26 -92.83
C LEU A 360 47.07 -26.93 -92.90
N ASN A 361 47.38 -25.67 -93.21
CA ASN A 361 48.76 -25.17 -93.17
C ASN A 361 49.21 -24.79 -91.75
N ILE A 362 50.53 -24.69 -91.55
CA ILE A 362 51.16 -24.43 -90.24
C ILE A 362 50.60 -23.18 -89.53
N ASN A 363 50.24 -22.12 -90.27
CA ASN A 363 49.68 -20.90 -89.67
C ASN A 363 48.25 -21.11 -89.16
N GLN A 364 47.45 -21.95 -89.84
CA GLN A 364 46.11 -22.30 -89.39
C GLN A 364 46.16 -23.22 -88.16
N TYR A 365 47.08 -24.20 -88.12
CA TYR A 365 47.35 -24.99 -86.91
C TYR A 365 47.74 -24.08 -85.73
N ASN A 366 48.68 -23.15 -85.93
CA ASN A 366 49.08 -22.20 -84.88
C ASN A 366 47.91 -21.34 -84.37
N TYR A 367 47.02 -20.89 -85.27
CA TYR A 367 45.80 -20.17 -84.90
C TYR A 367 44.85 -21.04 -84.06
N VAL A 368 44.59 -22.29 -84.47
CA VAL A 368 43.75 -23.23 -83.71
C VAL A 368 44.36 -23.52 -82.33
N PHE A 369 45.68 -23.75 -82.22
CA PHE A 369 46.35 -23.93 -80.93
C PHE A 369 46.27 -22.68 -80.05
N GLN A 370 46.37 -21.47 -80.61
CA GLN A 370 46.20 -20.22 -79.85
C GLN A 370 44.76 -20.07 -79.34
N CYS A 371 43.74 -20.35 -80.16
CA CYS A 371 42.34 -20.36 -79.76
C CYS A 371 42.08 -21.38 -78.64
N ILE A 372 42.56 -22.62 -78.78
CA ILE A 372 42.45 -23.66 -77.74
C ILE A 372 43.15 -23.22 -76.45
N THR A 373 44.35 -22.63 -76.54
CA THR A 373 45.09 -22.17 -75.37
C THR A 373 44.36 -21.05 -74.63
N GLN A 374 43.84 -20.05 -75.34
CA GLN A 374 43.08 -18.95 -74.73
C GLN A 374 41.77 -19.43 -74.12
N VAL A 375 41.00 -20.30 -74.81
CA VAL A 375 39.75 -20.84 -74.27
C VAL A 375 40.02 -21.78 -73.10
N THR A 376 41.09 -22.57 -73.09
CA THR A 376 41.48 -23.40 -71.94
C THR A 376 41.83 -22.53 -70.72
N ARG A 377 42.58 -21.44 -70.91
CA ARG A 377 42.88 -20.48 -69.84
C ARG A 377 41.60 -19.83 -69.30
N PHE A 378 40.70 -19.41 -70.19
CA PHE A 378 39.43 -18.80 -69.83
C PHE A 378 38.46 -19.78 -69.14
N ILE A 379 38.43 -21.05 -69.54
CA ILE A 379 37.68 -22.10 -68.84
C ILE A 379 38.24 -22.29 -67.42
N HIS A 380 39.55 -22.23 -67.22
CA HIS A 380 40.13 -22.31 -65.87
C HIS A 380 39.85 -21.06 -65.03
N GLU A 381 39.86 -19.87 -65.63
CA GLU A 381 39.41 -18.61 -64.99
C GLU A 381 37.92 -18.73 -64.57
N MET A 382 37.04 -19.20 -65.46
CA MET A 382 35.63 -19.44 -65.15
C MET A 382 35.39 -20.55 -64.13
N ASP A 383 36.19 -21.62 -64.10
CA ASP A 383 36.09 -22.70 -63.11
C ASP A 383 36.50 -22.22 -61.71
N GLN A 384 37.52 -21.34 -61.63
CA GLN A 384 37.84 -20.62 -60.39
C GLN A 384 36.70 -19.67 -59.97
N GLU A 385 36.05 -18.95 -60.88
CA GLU A 385 34.89 -18.13 -60.53
C GLU A 385 33.68 -18.98 -60.11
N LEU A 386 33.35 -20.05 -60.84
CA LEU A 386 32.24 -20.97 -60.51
C LEU A 386 32.44 -21.72 -59.19
N THR A 387 33.68 -22.09 -58.83
CA THR A 387 33.98 -22.65 -57.51
C THR A 387 33.94 -21.61 -56.39
N ASN A 388 34.13 -20.32 -56.70
CA ASN A 388 33.89 -19.21 -55.79
C ASN A 388 32.38 -18.83 -55.67
N VAL A 389 31.56 -19.12 -56.69
CA VAL A 389 30.08 -19.09 -56.61
C VAL A 389 29.60 -20.28 -55.76
N LYS A 390 29.82 -20.15 -54.45
CA LYS A 390 29.31 -21.07 -53.44
C LYS A 390 27.81 -21.23 -53.61
N LYS A 391 27.30 -22.47 -53.50
CA LYS A 391 25.85 -22.72 -53.37
C LYS A 391 25.29 -21.75 -52.31
N PRO A 392 24.20 -21.02 -52.61
CA PRO A 392 23.62 -20.09 -51.65
C PRO A 392 23.29 -20.85 -50.37
N ALA A 393 23.92 -20.46 -49.26
CA ALA A 393 23.64 -21.05 -47.96
C ALA A 393 22.17 -20.78 -47.61
N GLU A 394 21.44 -21.82 -47.21
CA GLU A 394 19.99 -21.76 -47.05
C GLU A 394 19.59 -20.83 -45.90
N ARG A 395 19.31 -19.56 -46.22
CA ARG A 395 18.81 -18.57 -45.28
C ARG A 395 17.31 -18.73 -45.08
N CYS A 396 16.92 -19.50 -44.08
CA CYS A 396 15.56 -19.44 -43.54
C CYS A 396 15.32 -18.08 -42.87
N LEU A 397 14.11 -17.52 -43.01
CA LEU A 397 13.66 -16.44 -42.13
C LEU A 397 13.39 -17.02 -40.74
N VAL A 398 14.39 -16.91 -39.86
CA VAL A 398 14.22 -17.22 -38.44
C VAL A 398 13.52 -16.03 -37.80
N LEU A 399 12.26 -16.20 -37.40
CA LEU A 399 11.60 -15.24 -36.51
C LEU A 399 12.50 -15.07 -35.28
N PRO A 400 12.86 -13.84 -34.87
CA PRO A 400 13.68 -13.63 -33.70
C PRO A 400 12.99 -14.30 -32.50
N GLU A 401 13.70 -15.21 -31.84
CA GLU A 401 13.24 -15.83 -30.61
C GLU A 401 12.81 -14.72 -29.65
N ILE A 402 11.57 -14.76 -29.17
CA ILE A 402 10.96 -13.71 -28.35
C ILE A 402 11.58 -13.81 -26.94
N LYS A 403 12.82 -13.32 -26.82
CA LYS A 403 13.68 -13.39 -25.63
C LYS A 403 13.18 -12.43 -24.56
N GLY A 404 12.15 -12.93 -23.88
CA GLY A 404 11.13 -12.09 -23.31
C GLY A 404 10.17 -11.62 -24.40
N LEU A 405 8.87 -11.57 -24.05
CA LEU A 405 8.06 -10.45 -24.53
C LEU A 405 8.86 -9.16 -24.26
N PRO A 406 8.69 -8.07 -25.04
CA PRO A 406 9.04 -6.76 -24.50
C PRO A 406 8.35 -6.67 -23.15
N THR A 407 9.14 -6.62 -22.06
CA THR A 407 8.60 -6.78 -20.70
C THR A 407 7.48 -5.78 -20.55
N ILE A 408 6.23 -6.26 -20.51
CA ILE A 408 5.04 -5.41 -20.63
C ILE A 408 5.28 -4.27 -19.67
N PRO A 409 5.42 -3.03 -20.16
CA PRO A 409 6.01 -1.98 -19.36
C PRO A 409 5.16 -1.89 -18.09
N LEU A 410 5.84 -1.75 -16.95
CA LEU A 410 5.19 -1.91 -15.66
C LEU A 410 4.37 -0.69 -15.15
N PRO A 411 3.95 0.32 -15.97
CA PRO A 411 2.79 1.15 -15.62
C PRO A 411 1.43 0.52 -15.96
N LEU A 412 1.33 -0.82 -15.87
CA LEU A 412 0.41 -1.35 -14.85
C LEU A 412 0.91 -0.92 -13.47
N ALA A 413 0.78 0.39 -13.21
CA ALA A 413 1.01 0.99 -11.91
C ALA A 413 0.14 0.19 -10.95
N ARG A 414 0.78 -0.54 -10.02
CA ARG A 414 0.07 -1.54 -9.22
C ARG A 414 -1.17 -0.89 -8.63
N VAL A 415 -2.30 -1.60 -8.66
CA VAL A 415 -3.43 -1.32 -7.75
C VAL A 415 -2.99 -1.78 -6.36
N GLY A 416 -1.99 -1.05 -5.86
CA GLY A 416 -1.28 -1.27 -4.62
C GLY A 416 -1.70 -0.21 -3.65
N THR A 417 -1.86 -0.60 -2.40
CA THR A 417 -2.25 0.34 -1.35
C THR A 417 -1.06 1.23 -1.01
N GLU A 418 -1.26 2.54 -1.14
CA GLU A 418 -0.31 3.52 -0.61
C GLU A 418 -0.36 3.49 0.92
N TRP A 419 0.80 3.40 1.55
CA TRP A 419 0.88 3.40 3.01
C TRP A 419 0.69 4.81 3.55
N LYS A 420 -0.45 5.06 4.22
CA LYS A 420 -0.78 6.35 4.87
C LYS A 420 0.31 6.88 5.81
N GLN A 421 1.19 6.00 6.30
CA GLN A 421 2.49 6.33 6.86
C GLN A 421 3.52 5.38 6.25
N LEU A 422 4.57 5.92 5.62
CA LEU A 422 5.57 5.08 4.94
C LEU A 422 6.29 4.16 5.92
N LYS A 423 6.28 2.87 5.61
CA LYS A 423 6.94 1.85 6.42
C LYS A 423 8.43 1.79 6.08
N LEU A 424 9.30 2.08 7.05
CA LEU A 424 10.74 1.90 6.90
C LEU A 424 11.04 0.40 6.71
N ALA A 425 11.54 0.04 5.53
CA ALA A 425 11.91 -1.32 5.18
C ALA A 425 13.30 -1.69 5.72
N PHE A 426 14.26 -0.77 5.62
CA PHE A 426 15.61 -0.87 6.21
C PHE A 426 16.36 0.47 6.21
N LYS A 427 17.48 0.54 6.93
CA LYS A 427 18.46 1.63 6.86
C LYS A 427 19.84 1.10 6.53
N LEU A 428 20.59 1.83 5.71
CA LEU A 428 22.00 1.58 5.41
C LEU A 428 22.84 2.68 6.06
N LEU A 429 23.70 2.33 7.02
CA LEU A 429 24.59 3.29 7.67
C LEU A 429 25.78 3.61 6.76
N LEU A 430 25.95 4.89 6.44
CA LEU A 430 27.12 5.37 5.71
C LEU A 430 28.34 5.34 6.64
N PRO A 431 29.54 4.97 6.15
CA PRO A 431 30.78 5.12 6.89
C PRO A 431 31.00 6.59 7.29
N ASN A 432 31.57 6.85 8.48
CA ASN A 432 31.79 8.21 9.00
C ASN A 432 32.73 9.05 8.11
N GLU A 433 33.51 8.36 7.28
CA GLU A 433 34.44 8.90 6.30
C GLU A 433 33.72 9.49 5.07
N VAL A 434 32.44 9.18 4.87
CA VAL A 434 31.59 9.74 3.79
C VAL A 434 31.06 11.10 4.22
N GLY A 435 31.66 12.17 3.69
CA GLY A 435 31.29 13.54 4.04
C GLY A 435 30.07 14.10 3.28
N TRP A 436 29.83 13.64 2.06
CA TRP A 436 28.71 14.07 1.21
C TRP A 436 28.40 13.02 0.14
N VAL A 437 27.12 12.83 -0.21
CA VAL A 437 26.70 11.98 -1.35
C VAL A 437 26.20 12.89 -2.47
N HIS A 438 26.78 12.72 -3.66
CA HIS A 438 26.53 13.54 -4.84
C HIS A 438 25.34 13.03 -5.66
N SER A 439 25.25 11.71 -5.85
CA SER A 439 24.13 11.05 -6.54
C SER A 439 23.97 9.59 -6.08
N ILE A 440 22.79 9.03 -6.30
CA ILE A 440 22.43 7.64 -6.01
C ILE A 440 21.89 6.96 -7.28
N ILE A 441 22.33 5.73 -7.54
CA ILE A 441 21.70 4.78 -8.44
C ILE A 441 21.15 3.64 -7.59
N VAL A 442 19.92 3.19 -7.85
CA VAL A 442 19.38 1.94 -7.29
C VAL A 442 19.44 0.86 -8.36
N LYS A 443 20.15 -0.25 -8.09
CA LYS A 443 20.32 -1.38 -9.02
C LYS A 443 19.36 -2.54 -8.76
N GLY A 444 18.87 -2.65 -7.54
CA GLY A 444 17.96 -3.70 -7.11
C GLY A 444 17.14 -3.25 -5.89
N SER A 445 16.15 -4.03 -5.48
CA SER A 445 15.31 -3.67 -4.33
C SER A 445 16.04 -3.65 -2.98
N GLU A 446 17.31 -4.06 -2.95
CA GLU A 446 18.24 -4.07 -1.81
C GLU A 446 19.71 -3.72 -2.19
N GLU A 447 19.96 -3.16 -3.39
CA GLU A 447 21.30 -2.79 -3.89
C GLU A 447 21.33 -1.37 -4.48
N CYS A 448 22.32 -0.55 -4.10
CA CYS A 448 22.55 0.78 -4.67
C CYS A 448 24.04 1.11 -4.88
N LEU A 449 24.31 2.08 -5.76
CA LEU A 449 25.62 2.73 -5.91
C LEU A 449 25.49 4.19 -5.51
N LEU A 450 26.41 4.67 -4.67
CA LEU A 450 26.51 6.06 -4.25
C LEU A 450 27.78 6.69 -4.82
N SER A 451 27.65 7.78 -5.58
CA SER A 451 28.78 8.69 -5.80
C SER A 451 28.90 9.61 -4.60
N CYS A 452 30.06 9.68 -3.96
CA CYS A 452 30.24 10.36 -2.69
C CYS A 452 31.66 10.89 -2.48
N LYS A 453 31.85 11.69 -1.43
CA LYS A 453 33.15 12.18 -1.00
C LYS A 453 33.62 11.41 0.24
N LEU A 454 34.56 10.48 0.03
CA LEU A 454 35.15 9.60 1.03
C LEU A 454 36.56 10.10 1.41
N GLU A 455 36.81 10.37 2.69
CA GLU A 455 38.12 10.86 3.20
C GLU A 455 38.64 12.13 2.48
N GLY A 456 37.73 12.93 1.92
CA GLY A 456 38.06 14.13 1.15
C GLY A 456 38.40 13.91 -0.34
N LYS A 457 38.48 12.64 -0.79
CA LYS A 457 38.52 12.24 -2.21
C LYS A 457 37.10 11.92 -2.69
N ASP A 458 36.84 12.01 -3.98
CA ASP A 458 35.61 11.54 -4.60
C ASP A 458 35.72 10.01 -4.84
N ALA A 459 34.64 9.26 -4.63
CA ALA A 459 34.60 7.79 -4.67
C ALA A 459 33.20 7.27 -5.06
N ILE A 460 33.13 6.10 -5.69
CA ILE A 460 31.86 5.36 -5.87
C ILE A 460 31.84 4.20 -4.87
N ILE A 461 30.73 4.04 -4.14
CA ILE A 461 30.55 2.95 -3.17
C ILE A 461 29.29 2.17 -3.51
N GLY A 462 29.42 0.87 -3.75
CA GLY A 462 28.29 -0.05 -3.86
C GLY A 462 27.90 -0.61 -2.50
N PHE A 463 26.61 -0.63 -2.21
CA PHE A 463 26.02 -1.21 -1.01
C PHE A 463 25.06 -2.33 -1.42
N GLU A 464 25.26 -3.52 -0.87
CA GLU A 464 24.33 -4.64 -0.97
C GLU A 464 23.90 -5.07 0.44
N LYS A 465 22.61 -4.89 0.77
CA LYS A 465 22.09 -5.17 2.12
C LYS A 465 22.23 -6.65 2.51
N LYS A 466 22.08 -7.59 1.55
CA LYS A 466 22.07 -9.04 1.80
C LYS A 466 23.39 -9.58 2.34
N SER A 467 24.50 -8.96 1.94
CA SER A 467 25.86 -9.34 2.33
C SER A 467 26.45 -8.40 3.39
N ASP A 468 25.79 -7.26 3.66
CA ASP A 468 26.32 -6.05 4.32
C ASP A 468 27.68 -5.59 3.75
N THR A 469 28.02 -6.01 2.53
CA THR A 469 29.29 -5.64 1.91
C THR A 469 29.22 -4.25 1.30
N LYS A 470 30.27 -3.47 1.54
CA LYS A 470 30.45 -2.11 1.03
C LYS A 470 31.61 -2.13 0.05
N LYS A 471 31.29 -2.36 -1.23
CA LYS A 471 32.28 -2.42 -2.31
C LYS A 471 32.75 -1.00 -2.64
N ARG A 472 34.04 -0.74 -2.43
CA ARG A 472 34.66 0.55 -2.76
C ARG A 472 35.19 0.47 -4.19
N TYR A 473 34.80 1.43 -5.01
CA TYR A 473 35.30 1.59 -6.37
C TYR A 473 36.12 2.88 -6.43
N SER A 474 37.42 2.71 -6.68
CA SER A 474 38.33 3.83 -6.88
C SER A 474 37.99 4.53 -8.21
N VAL A 475 38.09 5.85 -8.22
CA VAL A 475 37.86 6.70 -9.39
C VAL A 475 38.88 7.85 -9.43
N PRO A 476 39.25 8.35 -10.63
CA PRO A 476 40.05 9.56 -10.79
C PRO A 476 39.52 10.77 -10.00
N ARG A 477 40.41 11.61 -9.48
CA ARG A 477 40.06 12.70 -8.54
C ARG A 477 39.21 13.82 -9.17
N GLY A 478 37.89 13.71 -9.04
CA GLY A 478 36.92 14.77 -9.29
C GLY A 478 35.51 14.28 -8.94
N THR A 479 34.57 15.18 -8.74
CA THR A 479 33.20 14.83 -8.34
C THR A 479 32.45 14.17 -9.49
N TYR A 480 31.90 12.98 -9.22
CA TYR A 480 31.06 12.24 -10.14
C TYR A 480 29.57 12.42 -9.80
N LEU A 481 28.73 12.45 -10.82
CA LEU A 481 27.29 12.23 -10.74
C LEU A 481 26.97 11.09 -11.69
N ILE A 482 26.22 10.08 -11.25
CA ILE A 482 26.01 8.82 -11.97
C ILE A 482 24.53 8.57 -12.24
N ALA A 483 24.19 8.09 -13.44
CA ALA A 483 22.87 7.59 -13.84
C ALA A 483 22.99 6.27 -14.65
N LEU A 484 21.90 5.51 -14.73
CA LEU A 484 21.84 4.24 -15.49
C LEU A 484 21.25 4.44 -16.89
N THR A 485 21.83 3.84 -17.91
CA THR A 485 21.14 3.62 -19.19
C THR A 485 20.03 2.57 -19.00
N ARG A 486 19.09 2.47 -19.95
CA ARG A 486 18.08 1.42 -19.99
C ARG A 486 18.69 0.01 -20.01
N ASN A 487 19.92 -0.11 -20.51
CA ASN A 487 20.72 -1.34 -20.57
C ASN A 487 21.42 -1.68 -19.23
N GLN A 488 21.25 -0.86 -18.18
CA GLN A 488 21.98 -0.93 -16.90
C GLN A 488 23.48 -0.55 -16.96
N GLU A 489 23.92 0.12 -18.04
CA GLU A 489 25.28 0.69 -18.13
C GLU A 489 25.35 2.01 -17.33
N ILE A 490 26.54 2.46 -16.92
CA ILE A 490 26.68 3.71 -16.16
C ILE A 490 27.17 4.84 -17.05
N VAL A 491 26.35 5.89 -17.16
CA VAL A 491 26.81 7.22 -17.57
C VAL A 491 27.18 8.02 -16.32
N ALA A 492 28.24 8.81 -16.42
CA ALA A 492 28.67 9.69 -15.36
C ALA A 492 29.02 11.08 -15.90
N SER A 493 28.53 12.14 -15.27
CA SER A 493 29.11 13.47 -15.44
C SER A 493 30.19 13.67 -14.38
N TYR A 494 31.32 14.24 -14.79
CA TYR A 494 32.53 14.40 -14.00
C TYR A 494 32.93 15.86 -13.93
N SER A 495 33.29 16.33 -12.74
CA SER A 495 33.61 17.72 -12.46
C SER A 495 34.86 17.85 -11.60
N SER A 496 35.86 18.59 -12.08
CA SER A 496 37.09 18.89 -11.35
C SER A 496 37.49 20.35 -11.55
N ARG A 497 38.52 20.85 -10.84
CA ARG A 497 38.87 22.29 -10.84
C ARG A 497 39.15 22.91 -12.22
N SER A 498 39.50 22.12 -13.22
CA SER A 498 39.91 22.58 -14.55
C SER A 498 39.56 21.60 -15.68
N HIS A 499 38.69 20.63 -15.41
CA HIS A 499 38.26 19.65 -16.41
C HIS A 499 36.89 19.11 -16.04
N PHE A 500 35.95 19.20 -16.98
CA PHE A 500 34.59 18.72 -16.86
C PHE A 500 34.29 17.81 -18.05
N SER A 501 33.56 16.72 -17.84
CA SER A 501 33.37 15.73 -18.91
C SER A 501 32.16 14.83 -18.69
N LEU A 502 31.54 14.36 -19.77
CA LEU A 502 30.66 13.21 -19.75
C LEU A 502 31.48 11.93 -19.99
N LYS A 503 31.20 10.91 -19.20
CA LYS A 503 31.93 9.64 -19.14
C LYS A 503 30.97 8.46 -19.23
N TYR A 504 31.44 7.35 -19.81
CA TYR A 504 30.70 6.10 -19.98
C TYR A 504 31.47 4.94 -19.35
N SER A 505 30.74 4.00 -18.77
CA SER A 505 31.27 2.69 -18.40
C SER A 505 30.32 1.63 -18.98
N ASP A 506 30.87 0.72 -19.78
CA ASP A 506 30.17 -0.33 -20.55
C ASP A 506 29.49 -1.41 -19.69
N GLY A 507 29.43 -1.22 -18.37
CA GLY A 507 28.86 -2.15 -17.40
C GLY A 507 29.73 -3.37 -17.08
N SER A 508 30.81 -3.63 -17.84
CA SER A 508 31.62 -4.85 -17.73
C SER A 508 32.15 -5.10 -16.30
N VAL A 509 32.71 -4.04 -15.69
CA VAL A 509 33.41 -4.06 -14.39
C VAL A 509 32.51 -4.44 -13.21
N ILE A 510 31.21 -4.12 -13.26
CA ILE A 510 30.30 -4.24 -12.11
C ILE A 510 29.83 -5.69 -11.90
N SER A 511 30.02 -6.55 -12.91
CA SER A 511 29.36 -7.85 -13.02
C SER A 511 29.94 -8.97 -12.14
N ARG A 512 31.17 -8.86 -11.61
CA ARG A 512 31.84 -9.98 -10.92
C ARG A 512 32.70 -9.60 -9.72
N GLY A 513 32.33 -10.19 -8.58
CA GLY A 513 33.25 -10.96 -7.71
C GLY A 513 34.32 -10.23 -6.91
N ASP A 514 35.27 -9.61 -7.59
CA ASP A 514 36.64 -9.48 -7.10
C ASP A 514 36.87 -8.21 -6.25
N ALA A 515 37.93 -8.25 -5.44
CA ALA A 515 38.27 -7.16 -4.53
C ALA A 515 38.94 -5.98 -5.27
N GLU A 516 38.42 -4.78 -5.04
CA GLU A 516 38.93 -3.51 -5.58
C GLU A 516 39.11 -3.48 -7.12
N SER A 517 38.02 -3.69 -7.86
CA SER A 517 37.99 -3.35 -9.28
C SER A 517 37.87 -1.83 -9.49
N ASP A 518 38.80 -1.24 -10.24
CA ASP A 518 38.70 0.16 -10.70
C ASP A 518 37.58 0.27 -11.75
N ILE A 519 36.62 1.19 -11.57
CA ILE A 519 35.63 1.47 -12.62
C ILE A 519 36.31 2.33 -13.69
N THR A 520 36.71 1.69 -14.77
CA THR A 520 37.16 2.35 -15.98
C THR A 520 36.01 3.13 -16.63
N PHE A 521 36.28 4.39 -16.93
CA PHE A 521 35.35 5.33 -17.54
C PHE A 521 35.99 5.94 -18.79
N GLU A 522 35.39 5.73 -19.96
CA GLU A 522 35.78 6.40 -21.20
C GLU A 522 35.17 7.81 -21.26
N THR A 523 35.93 8.81 -21.71
CA THR A 523 35.43 10.18 -21.87
C THR A 523 34.67 10.29 -23.19
N ILE A 524 33.34 10.39 -23.10
CA ILE A 524 32.45 10.62 -24.25
C ILE A 524 32.63 12.05 -24.79
N ARG A 525 32.67 13.02 -23.88
CA ARG A 525 32.67 14.46 -24.20
C ARG A 525 33.37 15.26 -23.13
N VAL A 526 34.11 16.28 -23.52
CA VAL A 526 34.58 17.34 -22.61
C VAL A 526 33.56 18.49 -22.61
N PHE A 527 33.32 19.07 -21.43
CA PHE A 527 32.55 20.30 -21.28
C PHE A 527 33.47 21.43 -20.81
N ASP A 528 33.16 22.65 -21.23
CA ASP A 528 33.79 23.87 -20.72
C ASP A 528 33.22 24.28 -19.35
N TYR A 529 32.16 23.59 -18.91
CA TYR A 529 31.29 23.96 -17.80
C TYR A 529 31.11 22.82 -16.78
N PRO A 530 31.00 23.12 -15.47
CA PRO A 530 30.74 22.10 -14.46
C PRO A 530 29.32 21.53 -14.58
N PRO A 531 29.16 20.20 -14.79
CA PRO A 531 27.87 19.55 -14.68
C PRO A 531 27.39 19.55 -13.21
N LYS A 532 26.08 19.62 -13.02
CA LYS A 532 25.40 19.75 -11.71
C LYS A 532 24.48 18.57 -11.40
N GLY A 533 23.77 18.07 -12.41
CA GLY A 533 22.87 16.92 -12.36
C GLY A 533 22.95 16.12 -13.66
N ILE A 534 22.53 14.85 -13.61
CA ILE A 534 22.51 13.92 -14.76
C ILE A 534 21.30 12.99 -14.68
N ALA A 535 20.69 12.69 -15.83
CA ALA A 535 19.66 11.67 -16.00
C ALA A 535 19.72 11.06 -17.42
N THR A 536 18.88 10.06 -17.69
CA THR A 536 18.91 9.22 -18.89
C THR A 536 17.50 8.93 -19.40
N THR A 537 17.21 9.20 -20.67
CA THR A 537 15.90 8.92 -21.30
C THR A 537 15.77 7.45 -21.67
N LYS A 538 14.55 7.00 -22.00
CA LYS A 538 14.28 5.62 -22.45
C LYS A 538 15.00 5.24 -23.76
N ASP A 539 15.42 6.22 -24.54
CA ASP A 539 16.21 6.09 -25.77
C ASP A 539 17.72 6.15 -25.51
N ASN A 540 18.14 6.14 -24.23
CA ASN A 540 19.51 6.31 -23.75
C ASN A 540 20.15 7.68 -24.11
N ASN A 541 19.35 8.70 -24.38
CA ASN A 541 19.88 10.08 -24.42
C ASN A 541 20.19 10.54 -22.99
N ILE A 542 21.27 11.30 -22.83
CA ILE A 542 21.77 11.76 -21.53
C ILE A 542 21.36 13.22 -21.33
N LEU A 543 20.62 13.50 -20.26
CA LEU A 543 20.35 14.86 -19.80
C LEU A 543 21.44 15.29 -18.82
N VAL A 544 21.95 16.51 -18.98
CA VAL A 544 22.95 17.11 -18.09
C VAL A 544 22.55 18.55 -17.76
N CYS A 545 22.52 18.89 -16.47
CA CYS A 545 22.36 20.28 -16.02
C CYS A 545 23.73 20.95 -15.97
N CYS A 546 23.88 22.13 -16.60
CA CYS A 546 25.15 22.85 -16.75
C CYS A 546 25.03 24.31 -16.28
N GLN A 547 26.15 24.89 -15.83
CA GLN A 547 26.27 26.30 -15.44
C GLN A 547 27.31 27.01 -16.31
N SER A 548 26.92 28.04 -17.05
CA SER A 548 27.84 28.79 -17.94
C SER A 548 28.92 29.55 -17.16
N SER A 549 30.15 29.61 -17.71
CA SER A 549 31.23 30.46 -17.18
C SER A 549 31.04 31.93 -17.53
N ASP A 550 30.60 32.21 -18.75
CA ASP A 550 30.64 33.54 -19.36
C ASP A 550 29.53 34.44 -18.82
N LYS A 551 28.43 33.82 -18.38
CA LYS A 551 27.32 34.44 -17.66
C LYS A 551 27.00 33.55 -16.47
N LYS A 552 27.47 33.93 -15.27
CA LYS A 552 27.33 33.12 -14.03
C LYS A 552 25.89 32.74 -13.70
N ASP A 553 24.94 33.54 -14.19
CA ASP A 553 23.50 33.45 -13.97
C ASP A 553 22.76 32.66 -15.07
N VAL A 554 23.47 32.18 -16.10
CA VAL A 554 22.90 31.31 -17.15
C VAL A 554 23.23 29.85 -16.82
N ASN A 555 22.23 29.17 -16.26
CA ASN A 555 22.21 27.72 -16.13
C ASN A 555 21.20 27.14 -17.11
N TYR A 556 21.47 25.93 -17.61
CA TYR A 556 20.68 25.31 -18.66
C TYR A 556 20.74 23.79 -18.61
N LEU A 557 19.75 23.16 -19.22
CA LEU A 557 19.67 21.73 -19.46
C LEU A 557 20.14 21.42 -20.90
N MET A 558 20.94 20.36 -21.06
CA MET A 558 21.47 19.88 -22.34
C MET A 558 21.10 18.39 -22.51
N MET A 559 20.59 18.01 -23.68
CA MET A 559 20.37 16.62 -24.08
C MET A 559 21.45 16.18 -25.08
N LEU A 560 22.07 15.02 -24.82
CA LEU A 560 23.12 14.43 -25.65
C LEU A 560 22.80 12.97 -26.02
N SER A 561 23.38 12.46 -27.10
CA SER A 561 23.42 11.01 -27.34
C SER A 561 24.50 10.33 -26.48
N LEU A 562 24.49 8.99 -26.41
CA LEU A 562 25.57 8.20 -25.79
C LEU A 562 26.97 8.48 -26.37
N GLN A 563 27.05 9.04 -27.59
CA GLN A 563 28.31 9.44 -28.25
C GLN A 563 28.63 10.93 -28.04
N GLY A 564 27.93 11.61 -27.12
CA GLY A 564 28.23 13.00 -26.74
C GLY A 564 27.83 14.05 -27.77
N LYS A 565 27.11 13.67 -28.83
CA LYS A 565 26.51 14.65 -29.76
C LYS A 565 25.40 15.40 -29.03
N ILE A 566 25.43 16.74 -29.02
CA ILE A 566 24.27 17.53 -28.55
C ILE A 566 23.09 17.30 -29.50
N ILE A 567 21.93 17.06 -28.91
CA ILE A 567 20.65 16.87 -29.60
C ILE A 567 19.83 18.16 -29.50
N LYS A 568 19.62 18.67 -28.29
CA LYS A 568 19.03 19.99 -27.99
C LYS A 568 19.62 20.55 -26.69
N ASP A 569 19.57 21.87 -26.54
CA ASP A 569 19.80 22.57 -25.28
C ASP A 569 18.71 23.64 -25.06
N SER A 570 18.67 24.18 -23.84
CA SER A 570 17.70 25.20 -23.41
C SER A 570 18.31 26.60 -23.29
N CYS A 571 19.51 26.85 -23.82
CA CYS A 571 20.21 28.14 -23.69
C CYS A 571 19.53 29.32 -24.40
N ASN A 572 18.71 29.03 -25.41
CA ASN A 572 18.38 29.98 -26.47
C ASN A 572 16.98 30.62 -26.33
N GLU A 573 16.20 30.23 -25.32
CA GLU A 573 14.78 30.61 -25.19
C GLU A 573 14.52 31.54 -24.00
N ALA A 574 13.90 32.69 -24.29
CA ALA A 574 13.65 33.77 -23.34
C ALA A 574 12.54 33.41 -22.34
N GLY A 575 12.90 32.65 -21.32
CA GLY A 575 12.01 32.20 -20.24
C GLY A 575 12.59 31.07 -19.41
N HIS A 576 13.58 30.34 -19.93
CA HIS A 576 14.13 29.13 -19.30
C HIS A 576 15.18 29.38 -18.21
N ASN A 577 15.30 30.61 -17.72
CA ASN A 577 16.25 30.98 -16.67
C ASN A 577 16.00 30.17 -15.37
N MET A 578 16.84 29.17 -15.14
CA MET A 578 16.92 28.45 -13.86
C MET A 578 18.10 29.01 -13.05
N MET A 579 17.87 29.28 -11.77
CA MET A 579 18.86 29.92 -10.89
C MET A 579 19.97 28.95 -10.47
N SER A 580 19.61 27.68 -10.21
CA SER A 580 20.54 26.60 -9.93
C SER A 580 19.89 25.22 -10.17
N PRO A 581 19.80 24.76 -11.44
CA PRO A 581 19.31 23.43 -11.78
C PRO A 581 20.34 22.39 -11.36
N ASN A 582 20.19 21.81 -10.17
CA ASN A 582 21.18 20.88 -9.60
C ASN A 582 20.80 19.41 -9.77
N TYR A 583 19.53 19.08 -9.95
CA TYR A 583 19.06 17.70 -10.07
C TYR A 583 18.02 17.60 -11.18
N VAL A 584 17.99 16.47 -11.87
CA VAL A 584 17.06 16.17 -12.95
C VAL A 584 16.60 14.72 -12.85
N ALA A 585 15.33 14.46 -13.13
CA ALA A 585 14.78 13.12 -13.31
C ALA A 585 13.77 13.11 -14.46
N ILE A 586 13.51 11.93 -15.01
CA ILE A 586 12.65 11.70 -16.18
C ILE A 586 11.58 10.67 -15.79
N SER A 587 10.35 10.86 -16.25
CA SER A 587 9.21 9.99 -15.93
C SER A 587 9.07 8.79 -16.88
N ASP A 588 8.21 7.84 -16.53
CA ASP A 588 7.71 6.81 -17.46
C ASP A 588 6.83 7.38 -18.60
N SER A 589 6.62 8.70 -18.67
CA SER A 589 6.06 9.42 -19.82
C SER A 589 7.06 10.35 -20.53
N ASP A 590 8.35 10.27 -20.17
CA ASP A 590 9.45 11.13 -20.64
C ASP A 590 9.30 12.63 -20.30
N ASP A 591 8.41 12.97 -19.36
CA ASP A 591 8.37 14.30 -18.72
C ASP A 591 9.62 14.51 -17.88
N ILE A 592 10.27 15.65 -18.07
CA ILE A 592 11.52 15.99 -17.38
C ILE A 592 11.16 16.90 -16.19
N CYS A 593 11.62 16.55 -14.98
CA CYS A 593 11.59 17.48 -13.86
C CYS A 593 13.01 17.87 -13.44
N VAL A 594 13.21 19.17 -13.19
CA VAL A 594 14.48 19.78 -12.81
C VAL A 594 14.32 20.54 -11.50
N SER A 595 15.24 20.31 -10.59
CA SER A 595 15.29 20.95 -9.28
C SER A 595 16.07 22.26 -9.37
N ASP A 596 15.36 23.38 -9.47
CA ASP A 596 15.94 24.73 -9.44
C ASP A 596 16.11 25.19 -7.98
N THR A 597 17.19 24.74 -7.35
CA THR A 597 17.45 24.81 -5.91
C THR A 597 17.46 26.24 -5.37
N GLU A 598 18.11 27.18 -6.06
CA GLU A 598 18.13 28.60 -5.67
C GLU A 598 16.94 29.38 -6.26
N GLY A 599 16.18 28.77 -7.18
CA GLY A 599 14.91 29.30 -7.69
C GLY A 599 13.70 28.95 -6.82
N ASN A 600 13.92 28.15 -5.76
CA ASN A 600 12.89 27.61 -4.85
C ASN A 600 11.73 26.95 -5.61
N SER A 601 12.04 26.20 -6.68
CA SER A 601 11.03 25.63 -7.57
C SER A 601 11.44 24.32 -8.21
N VAL A 602 10.46 23.43 -8.44
CA VAL A 602 10.62 22.34 -9.42
C VAL A 602 10.12 22.85 -10.76
N VAL A 603 10.96 22.76 -11.78
CA VAL A 603 10.64 23.07 -13.17
C VAL A 603 10.28 21.78 -13.89
N ILE A 604 9.21 21.78 -14.66
CA ILE A 604 8.76 20.64 -15.46
C ILE A 604 8.86 21.05 -16.92
N LEU A 605 9.45 20.17 -17.73
CA LEU A 605 9.72 20.37 -19.14
C LEU A 605 9.26 19.13 -19.91
N ASP A 606 8.89 19.32 -21.17
CA ASP A 606 8.58 18.21 -22.07
C ASP A 606 9.86 17.55 -22.62
N SER A 607 9.69 16.57 -23.52
CA SER A 607 10.81 15.91 -24.20
C SER A 607 11.62 16.84 -25.12
N ASN A 608 11.11 18.03 -25.45
CA ASN A 608 11.82 19.08 -26.18
C ASN A 608 12.67 19.98 -25.25
N LEU A 609 12.67 19.76 -23.94
CA LEU A 609 13.27 20.65 -22.93
C LEU A 609 12.54 22.00 -22.80
N ASP A 610 11.30 22.10 -23.25
CA ASP A 610 10.52 23.34 -23.23
C ASP A 610 9.70 23.37 -21.92
N ILE A 611 9.80 24.46 -21.14
CA ILE A 611 9.15 24.52 -19.81
C ILE A 611 7.63 24.51 -19.95
N THR A 612 7.00 23.45 -19.41
CA THR A 612 5.54 23.28 -19.39
C THR A 612 4.91 23.80 -18.10
N GLU A 613 5.58 23.66 -16.95
CA GLU A 613 5.11 24.17 -15.66
C GLU A 613 6.29 24.52 -14.73
N ARG A 614 6.11 25.49 -13.82
CA ARG A 614 7.08 25.77 -12.75
C ARG A 614 6.38 25.81 -11.40
N VAL A 615 6.61 24.77 -10.60
CA VAL A 615 6.05 24.61 -9.26
C VAL A 615 6.92 25.36 -8.26
N LYS A 616 6.59 26.63 -8.03
CA LYS A 616 7.05 27.41 -6.86
C LYS A 616 6.14 27.10 -5.67
N TYR A 617 6.72 26.94 -4.49
CA TYR A 617 5.95 26.63 -3.28
C TYR A 617 6.47 27.40 -2.06
N THR A 618 5.55 27.86 -1.22
CA THR A 618 5.84 28.42 0.11
C THR A 618 5.31 27.41 1.12
N LEU A 619 6.16 26.96 2.04
CA LEU A 619 5.77 25.92 2.99
C LEU A 619 4.66 26.43 3.94
N PRO A 620 3.56 25.67 4.14
CA PRO A 620 2.58 25.96 5.17
C PRO A 620 3.24 26.17 6.54
N SER A 621 2.79 27.17 7.29
CA SER A 621 3.35 27.55 8.59
C SER A 621 3.34 26.41 9.64
N SER A 622 2.57 25.35 9.39
CA SER A 622 2.52 24.11 10.19
C SER A 622 3.71 23.16 9.96
N LEU A 623 4.41 23.25 8.82
CA LEU A 623 5.65 22.50 8.55
C LEU A 623 6.89 23.30 8.98
N CYS A 624 6.79 24.63 9.01
CA CYS A 624 7.87 25.53 9.40
C CYS A 624 8.23 25.40 10.89
N ASN A 625 9.34 24.73 11.21
CA ASN A 625 9.89 24.63 12.57
C ASN A 625 10.57 25.93 13.05
N ALA A 626 9.90 27.09 12.89
CA ALA A 626 10.43 28.43 13.16
C ALA A 626 11.05 28.57 14.57
N LYS A 627 10.44 27.94 15.58
CA LYS A 627 10.83 28.02 17.00
C LYS A 627 12.24 27.51 17.33
N PHE A 628 12.95 26.83 16.42
CA PHE A 628 14.26 26.23 16.72
C PHE A 628 15.47 27.00 16.16
N LYS A 629 15.30 28.02 15.30
CA LYS A 629 16.42 28.83 14.78
C LYS A 629 16.57 30.19 15.48
N ALA A 630 15.47 30.87 15.81
CA ALA A 630 15.49 32.24 16.36
C ALA A 630 16.27 32.37 17.70
N THR A 631 16.27 31.33 18.53
CA THR A 631 16.84 31.32 19.89
C THR A 631 18.38 31.30 19.97
N LEU A 632 19.10 31.13 18.86
CA LEU A 632 20.57 31.00 18.86
C LEU A 632 21.33 32.17 18.21
N THR A 633 20.69 33.02 17.42
CA THR A 633 21.37 34.12 16.70
C THR A 633 20.73 35.49 16.89
N GLY A 634 19.49 35.58 17.36
CA GLY A 634 18.80 36.87 17.56
C GLY A 634 18.53 37.65 16.26
N GLN A 635 18.63 37.00 15.10
CA GLN A 635 18.25 37.56 13.81
C GLN A 635 16.79 37.22 13.46
N GLU A 636 16.25 37.95 12.49
CA GLU A 636 14.83 37.94 12.09
C GLU A 636 14.33 36.55 11.65
N GLU A 637 13.01 36.32 11.74
CA GLU A 637 12.37 35.08 11.32
C GLU A 637 12.39 34.93 9.79
N TYR A 638 13.49 34.40 9.25
CA TYR A 638 13.55 33.95 7.87
C TYR A 638 12.51 32.85 7.63
N GLU A 639 11.53 33.11 6.76
CA GLU A 639 10.65 32.07 6.24
C GLU A 639 11.50 30.93 5.64
N LEU A 640 11.17 29.69 6.03
CA LEU A 640 11.86 28.52 5.51
C LEU A 640 11.41 28.27 4.07
N ALA A 641 12.18 28.80 3.12
CA ALA A 641 11.95 28.57 1.71
C ALA A 641 12.01 27.06 1.38
N PHE A 642 11.11 26.62 0.50
CA PHE A 642 11.17 25.28 -0.10
C PHE A 642 12.40 25.21 -1.02
N ARG A 643 13.38 24.39 -0.66
CA ARG A 643 14.69 24.36 -1.34
C ARG A 643 14.98 23.00 -1.97
N PRO A 644 14.38 22.71 -3.15
CA PRO A 644 14.41 21.38 -3.72
C PRO A 644 15.85 20.93 -4.04
N HIS A 645 16.15 19.69 -3.67
CA HIS A 645 17.39 19.00 -4.01
C HIS A 645 17.07 17.78 -4.90
N GLY A 646 17.64 16.60 -4.64
CA GLY A 646 17.39 15.42 -5.46
C GLY A 646 15.91 15.08 -5.52
N LEU A 647 15.47 14.65 -6.70
CA LEU A 647 14.09 14.32 -7.01
C LEU A 647 14.01 13.06 -7.87
N CYS A 648 12.86 12.39 -7.85
CA CYS A 648 12.57 11.22 -8.67
C CYS A 648 11.06 11.12 -8.93
N TYR A 649 10.65 10.40 -9.97
CA TYR A 649 9.25 10.02 -10.14
C TYR A 649 8.92 8.74 -9.37
N ASP A 650 7.66 8.59 -8.97
CA ASP A 650 7.11 7.32 -8.49
C ASP A 650 6.43 6.51 -9.60
N SER A 651 6.01 5.28 -9.29
CA SER A 651 5.31 4.38 -10.21
C SER A 651 3.91 4.84 -10.65
N TYR A 652 3.50 6.06 -10.29
CA TYR A 652 2.24 6.70 -10.68
C TYR A 652 2.48 8.03 -11.43
N GLY A 653 3.73 8.39 -11.70
CA GLY A 653 4.10 9.65 -12.36
C GLY A 653 4.11 10.87 -11.44
N ARG A 654 4.06 10.69 -10.11
CA ARG A 654 4.12 11.78 -9.13
C ARG A 654 5.59 12.10 -8.82
N ILE A 655 5.93 13.39 -8.67
CA ILE A 655 7.30 13.82 -8.40
C ILE A 655 7.54 13.76 -6.89
N ILE A 656 8.57 13.05 -6.44
CA ILE A 656 9.05 13.06 -5.05
C ILE A 656 10.32 13.92 -4.99
N VAL A 657 10.42 14.78 -3.97
CA VAL A 657 11.49 15.79 -3.85
C VAL A 657 12.05 15.80 -2.43
N ALA A 658 13.38 15.82 -2.31
CA ALA A 658 14.06 16.03 -1.03
C ALA A 658 14.19 17.53 -0.72
N ASP A 659 13.82 17.94 0.50
CA ASP A 659 14.10 19.27 1.06
C ASP A 659 14.98 19.14 2.32
N PRO A 660 16.32 19.33 2.18
CA PRO A 660 17.26 19.18 3.29
C PRO A 660 17.24 20.34 4.28
N ASP A 661 16.74 21.53 3.90
CA ASP A 661 16.73 22.70 4.78
C ASP A 661 15.52 22.68 5.73
N ASN A 662 14.51 21.86 5.41
CA ASN A 662 13.30 21.60 6.20
C ASN A 662 13.24 20.19 6.84
N ASP A 663 14.29 19.37 6.73
CA ASP A 663 14.33 17.96 7.18
C ASP A 663 13.09 17.17 6.70
N SER A 664 12.77 17.23 5.39
CA SER A 664 11.57 16.59 4.83
C SER A 664 11.75 16.01 3.43
N VAL A 665 10.87 15.08 3.08
CA VAL A 665 10.62 14.63 1.71
C VAL A 665 9.17 14.94 1.38
N VAL A 666 8.93 15.59 0.25
CA VAL A 666 7.61 16.00 -0.21
C VAL A 666 7.26 15.34 -1.53
N ARG A 667 5.98 15.28 -1.84
CA ARG A 667 5.45 14.77 -3.10
C ARG A 667 4.62 15.84 -3.78
N LEU A 668 4.83 16.03 -5.07
CA LEU A 668 3.99 16.85 -5.93
C LEU A 668 3.00 15.93 -6.65
N ILE A 669 1.70 16.16 -6.43
CA ILE A 669 0.61 15.48 -7.14
C ILE A 669 -0.10 16.51 -8.00
N ARG A 670 -0.38 16.18 -9.27
CA ARG A 670 -1.30 16.97 -10.08
C ARG A 670 -2.74 16.81 -9.55
N ASP A 671 -3.31 17.92 -9.13
CA ASP A 671 -4.67 18.03 -8.63
C ASP A 671 -5.69 17.73 -9.77
N PRO A 672 -6.75 16.94 -9.52
CA PRO A 672 -7.63 16.46 -10.58
C PRO A 672 -8.49 17.58 -11.19
N ASP A 673 -8.95 18.53 -10.37
CA ASP A 673 -9.91 19.56 -10.78
C ASP A 673 -9.22 20.81 -11.34
N THR A 674 -8.08 21.21 -10.76
CA THR A 674 -7.33 22.40 -11.19
C THR A 674 -6.17 22.11 -12.13
N HIS A 675 -5.78 20.83 -12.28
CA HIS A 675 -4.61 20.37 -13.04
C HIS A 675 -3.26 21.00 -12.66
N LYS A 676 -3.17 21.66 -11.49
CA LYS A 676 -1.92 22.21 -10.94
C LYS A 676 -1.26 21.21 -10.00
N TYR A 677 0.04 21.32 -9.78
CA TYR A 677 0.68 20.53 -8.74
C TYR A 677 0.40 21.08 -7.34
N LYS A 678 -0.22 20.24 -6.48
CA LYS A 678 -0.24 20.41 -5.02
C LYS A 678 0.93 19.66 -4.39
N MET A 679 1.49 20.22 -3.31
CA MET A 679 2.52 19.56 -2.51
C MET A 679 1.89 18.88 -1.30
N GLU A 680 2.29 17.64 -1.06
CA GLU A 680 1.95 16.85 0.13
C GLU A 680 3.23 16.43 0.87
N PRO A 681 3.32 16.58 2.20
CA PRO A 681 4.45 16.06 2.96
C PRO A 681 4.39 14.52 2.98
N LEU A 682 5.47 13.87 2.57
CA LEU A 682 5.56 12.40 2.45
C LEU A 682 6.36 11.77 3.59
N LEU A 683 7.45 12.43 4.00
CA LEU A 683 8.19 12.13 5.21
C LEU A 683 8.60 13.43 5.88
N THR A 684 8.39 13.53 7.19
CA THR A 684 8.89 14.62 8.02
C THR A 684 9.88 14.08 9.04
N ARG A 685 10.68 14.97 9.63
CA ARG A 685 11.46 14.71 10.85
C ARG A 685 10.64 14.08 11.99
N SER A 686 9.32 14.27 12.02
CA SER A 686 8.42 13.75 13.07
C SER A 686 7.97 12.30 12.85
N ASP A 687 8.19 11.72 11.67
CA ASP A 687 7.84 10.33 11.35
C ASP A 687 8.98 9.36 11.73
N CYS A 688 10.23 9.85 11.69
CA CYS A 688 11.42 9.10 12.10
C CYS A 688 11.63 9.04 13.63
N LYS A 689 10.61 8.63 14.39
CA LYS A 689 10.64 8.48 15.85
C LYS A 689 11.37 7.21 16.33
N THR A 690 12.46 6.82 15.67
CA THR A 690 13.37 5.81 16.23
C THR A 690 14.08 6.38 17.46
N SER A 691 14.34 5.54 18.47
CA SER A 691 15.15 5.89 19.64
C SER A 691 16.58 6.30 19.28
N ASP A 692 17.08 5.80 18.14
CA ASP A 692 18.38 6.14 17.59
C ASP A 692 18.36 7.59 17.09
N TYR A 693 19.35 8.38 17.51
CA TYR A 693 19.47 9.84 17.26
C TYR A 693 19.59 10.28 15.78
N HIS A 694 19.48 9.34 14.83
CA HIS A 694 19.64 9.54 13.40
C HIS A 694 18.29 9.29 12.71
N GLY A 695 17.44 10.31 12.68
CA GLY A 695 16.20 10.31 11.89
C GLY A 695 16.40 10.81 10.46
N LEU A 696 15.33 11.34 9.86
CA LEU A 696 15.37 12.11 8.61
C LEU A 696 16.10 13.44 8.86
N GLN A 697 17.42 13.45 8.69
CA GLN A 697 18.29 14.62 8.89
C GLN A 697 18.99 14.98 7.58
N GLN A 698 18.67 16.16 7.05
CA GLN A 698 19.09 16.66 5.74
C GLN A 698 18.94 15.59 4.63
N PRO A 699 17.71 15.16 4.28
CA PRO A 699 17.49 14.38 3.07
C PRO A 699 17.93 15.19 1.85
N LYS A 700 18.92 14.71 1.10
CA LYS A 700 19.52 15.42 -0.05
C LYS A 700 19.16 14.81 -1.39
N LEU A 701 18.94 13.49 -1.42
CA LEU A 701 18.61 12.75 -2.64
C LEU A 701 17.46 11.81 -2.34
N VAL A 702 16.56 11.67 -3.31
CA VAL A 702 15.61 10.55 -3.37
C VAL A 702 15.81 9.77 -4.67
N ALA A 703 15.53 8.48 -4.62
CA ALA A 703 15.41 7.63 -5.80
C ALA A 703 14.29 6.61 -5.58
N MET A 704 13.51 6.34 -6.64
CA MET A 704 12.57 5.22 -6.64
C MET A 704 13.30 3.98 -7.11
N GLY A 705 13.28 2.94 -6.29
CA GLY A 705 13.86 1.64 -6.60
C GLY A 705 12.82 0.64 -7.13
N PRO A 706 13.26 -0.56 -7.55
CA PRO A 706 12.36 -1.68 -7.82
C PRO A 706 11.45 -2.00 -6.63
N GLU A 707 10.33 -2.67 -6.89
CA GLU A 707 9.27 -2.95 -5.90
C GLU A 707 8.60 -1.68 -5.32
N SER A 708 8.71 -0.52 -6.00
CA SER A 708 8.25 0.78 -5.51
C SER A 708 8.74 1.09 -4.09
N ARG A 709 10.06 0.93 -3.89
CA ARG A 709 10.75 1.38 -2.66
C ARG A 709 11.32 2.77 -2.83
N LEU A 710 11.01 3.67 -1.90
CA LEU A 710 11.60 5.02 -1.85
C LEU A 710 12.92 4.97 -1.07
N TRP A 711 14.03 5.27 -1.74
CA TRP A 711 15.35 5.44 -1.14
C TRP A 711 15.60 6.92 -0.85
N VAL A 712 15.94 7.26 0.40
CA VAL A 712 16.16 8.63 0.86
C VAL A 712 17.57 8.76 1.45
N VAL A 713 18.45 9.48 0.76
CA VAL A 713 19.83 9.70 1.21
C VAL A 713 19.88 10.88 2.16
N CYS A 714 20.08 10.59 3.44
CA CYS A 714 20.31 11.54 4.51
C CYS A 714 21.82 11.74 4.73
N ARG A 715 22.21 12.68 5.62
CA ARG A 715 23.63 13.01 5.85
C ARG A 715 24.53 11.84 6.28
N GLN A 716 23.99 10.86 7.01
CA GLN A 716 24.78 9.75 7.62
C GLN A 716 24.23 8.36 7.29
N GLN A 717 23.15 8.26 6.52
CA GLN A 717 22.45 7.00 6.25
C GLN A 717 21.59 7.12 5.00
N VAL A 718 21.31 5.97 4.37
CA VAL A 718 20.21 5.85 3.39
C VAL A 718 19.05 5.15 4.07
N LEU A 719 17.89 5.80 4.11
CA LEU A 719 16.64 5.23 4.62
C LEU A 719 15.84 4.68 3.44
N VAL A 720 15.36 3.44 3.52
CA VAL A 720 14.58 2.81 2.44
C VAL A 720 13.21 2.44 2.96
N TYR A 721 12.18 2.93 2.29
CA TYR A 721 10.77 2.75 2.66
C TYR A 721 10.03 1.92 1.63
N ASP A 722 9.15 1.02 2.08
CA ASP A 722 8.12 0.41 1.23
C ASP A 722 7.09 1.54 0.93
N TYR A 723 7.06 2.07 -0.30
CA TYR A 723 6.24 3.25 -0.65
C TYR A 723 4.84 2.83 -1.15
N CYS A 724 4.78 1.87 -2.07
CA CYS A 724 3.56 1.17 -2.46
C CYS A 724 3.82 -0.34 -2.54
N THR A 725 2.81 -1.16 -2.24
CA THR A 725 2.87 -2.64 -2.30
C THR A 725 1.95 -3.20 -3.35
#